data_AF-A0A1N7E7I8-F1
#
_entry.id   AF-A0A1N7E7I8-F1
#
_cell.length_a   1.000
_cell.length_b   1.000
_cell.length_c   1.000
_cell.angle_alpha   90.00
_cell.angle_beta   90.00
_cell.angle_gamma   90.00
#
_symmetry.space_group_name_H-M   'P 1'
#
loop_
_entity.id
_entity.type
_entity.pdbx_description
1 polymer ?
#
loop_
_entity_poly.entity_id
_entity_poly.type
_entity_poly.pdbx_seq_one_letter_code
_entity_poly.pdbx_strand_id
1 'polypeptide(L)'
;MDPHNEAVDGAARLTAPTRLRPGLLRRSLVAGALATGLVAAVALPATADTAAATSLTLTATVDGRNAVLSGEFQGSVESADFAHGYLTRERMAERLQTLGPQGVIRLGGYSMDLVWPAFGEWTDVPAPPEAIGGTVDQSDLDHLKELLDATGWKVTLGAPLKTVIDPSKIKNPARDPSPDVSLEQVVAEVTAAHEALGEDLIGVELGNEYDNVTTLTEAELWETAKQYRVAIDQALPHANLKVIGPSANTAKTNTRLEGFVSAALADTATEPKQVLGELASHWYPWSHCGSSRVTVEQLMSPLTYTNTRSKLAGIMAVDDQLHGTVPVTVNESNNASCSGMPEVSNSYATALWSLDYLLQAAQSGVDRLQFHTNTTGVCGDFKPRDSADYPISYRYYGAFCAATQASLEADELSANPLYYGIWAFRQVPQGRFVDLDVADEHLDKLRAYAVEGEAGALTVVLINVQDPARAESTQDAVTLNLPAACRTGRQVTLRSDAPEGLASLDAGQISLGGQDRGTHGRRQRYAAGGRRSGRPPVGHGDRGTGHRPDRHLLALSTGRSRPGGTGPPVPDPVPTDDRESAMTTEHSRRNVLRWAAATGAAAALTPLVGGRAYADPMRAGNPWARARYISAKVGRPHFPDRWFDVTRYGAVGDGVTDCTAAIRRAVEACHTAGGGHVLVPAGRFATGPIHLLSNVDLHVTADAVVLFSQNPADYLPAVLTRFEGVELYNYSPLIYAYGQENIGVTGAGTLDGQADNAHWWPWKGKTEYGWKPGDPKQDDARARLFAMAEQGVPVAQRVFGEGDYLRSSFIEPYRCRNVLIEGVTIVRSPMWEIHPTLSTNVLIQGVTVDSHGPNNDGCDPESSRLVVIRDCTFDTGDDCIAIKSGRNADGRRVAVPSEDILIEGCVMRDGHGGVTIGSEMSGGVRNVFVDDCEMSSPNLDIALRFKTNSVRGGFITGFHARDIRIGEVASAVIDINFYYEEGPGYGFNPVVGDIDVRDLTVRSAGRALNLRGYSDAHIRGVTLTDIDFGTTSSPDVVEYVDDLVLRNVLENGVPLEPASA
;
A
#
# COMPACT_ATOMS: atom_id res chain seq x y z
N MET A 1 -11.42 -3.96 50.17
CA MET A 1 -11.29 -4.41 51.58
C MET A 1 -9.92 -3.99 52.03
N ASP A 2 -9.80 -3.50 53.26
CA ASP A 2 -8.54 -3.18 53.97
C ASP A 2 -7.86 -4.50 54.43
N PRO A 3 -6.61 -4.57 54.97
CA PRO A 3 -6.16 -3.68 56.07
C PRO A 3 -4.64 -3.34 56.26
N HIS A 4 -4.39 -2.21 56.98
CA HIS A 4 -3.30 -1.97 57.97
C HIS A 4 -1.81 -1.88 57.49
N ASN A 5 -0.92 -1.06 58.09
CA ASN A 5 -1.08 0.05 59.07
C ASN A 5 0.11 1.04 59.09
N GLU A 6 -0.17 2.31 59.43
CA GLU A 6 0.39 3.17 60.52
C GLU A 6 1.86 3.00 61.01
N ALA A 7 2.64 4.03 61.38
CA ALA A 7 2.49 5.51 61.43
C ALA A 7 3.93 6.14 61.60
N VAL A 8 4.29 7.35 62.10
CA VAL A 8 3.71 8.34 63.06
C VAL A 8 4.11 9.81 62.71
N ASP A 9 3.28 10.72 63.21
CA ASP A 9 3.18 12.19 63.25
C ASP A 9 4.40 13.05 63.72
N GLY A 10 4.33 14.37 63.50
CA GLY A 10 5.22 15.40 64.05
C GLY A 10 4.99 16.83 63.50
N ALA A 11 4.18 17.67 64.17
CA ALA A 11 3.69 18.95 63.63
C ALA A 11 4.14 20.24 64.34
N ALA A 12 4.20 21.38 63.61
CA ALA A 12 4.28 22.75 64.16
C ALA A 12 3.70 23.83 63.19
N ARG A 13 3.34 25.01 63.72
CA ARG A 13 2.72 26.15 63.00
C ARG A 13 3.52 27.44 63.18
N LEU A 14 3.35 28.45 62.29
CA LEU A 14 2.95 29.85 62.62
C LEU A 14 2.91 30.79 61.39
N THR A 15 2.46 32.05 61.54
CA THR A 15 1.93 32.90 60.46
C THR A 15 2.28 34.41 60.51
N ALA A 16 2.53 35.01 59.32
CA ALA A 16 2.33 36.44 58.97
C ALA A 16 3.25 37.50 59.68
N PRO A 17 3.19 38.85 59.42
CA PRO A 17 2.29 39.61 58.51
C PRO A 17 2.84 40.85 57.71
N THR A 18 2.07 41.25 56.67
CA THR A 18 1.75 42.63 56.17
C THR A 18 2.76 43.68 55.62
N ARG A 19 2.58 44.02 54.31
CA ARG A 19 2.29 45.34 53.65
C ARG A 19 3.14 46.62 53.92
N LEU A 20 3.55 47.33 52.84
CA LEU A 20 3.00 48.65 52.38
C LEU A 20 3.58 49.20 51.03
N ARG A 21 3.01 50.30 50.50
CA ARG A 21 3.38 51.13 49.31
C ARG A 21 3.50 52.64 49.77
N PRO A 22 3.47 53.77 48.98
CA PRO A 22 3.46 54.03 47.50
C PRO A 22 4.22 55.30 46.95
N GLY A 23 4.21 55.50 45.60
CA GLY A 23 4.17 56.84 44.93
C GLY A 23 5.47 57.41 44.29
N LEU A 24 5.49 58.41 43.36
CA LEU A 24 4.45 59.19 42.60
C LEU A 24 5.07 60.05 41.44
N LEU A 25 4.51 60.02 40.20
CA LEU A 25 4.43 61.12 39.17
C LEU A 25 5.75 61.72 38.51
N ARG A 26 5.81 62.48 37.38
CA ARG A 26 4.85 63.13 36.42
C ARG A 26 5.51 63.65 35.08
N ARG A 27 4.77 63.69 33.93
CA ARG A 27 4.81 64.65 32.76
C ARG A 27 6.10 64.71 31.87
N SER A 28 6.16 65.23 30.61
CA SER A 28 5.26 65.88 29.59
C SER A 28 5.82 65.59 28.15
N LEU A 29 5.10 65.38 27.02
CA LEU A 29 4.22 66.24 26.17
C LEU A 29 4.94 67.18 25.13
N VAL A 30 4.72 66.99 23.79
CA VAL A 30 4.55 68.00 22.69
C VAL A 30 4.52 67.35 21.25
N ALA A 31 3.95 68.04 20.25
CA ALA A 31 3.73 67.64 18.82
C ALA A 31 4.93 67.96 17.88
N GLY A 32 4.98 67.69 16.56
CA GLY A 32 4.07 67.04 15.57
C GLY A 32 3.91 67.86 14.26
N ALA A 33 3.86 67.22 13.07
CA ALA A 33 3.63 67.88 11.75
C ALA A 33 3.20 66.90 10.62
N LEU A 34 2.55 67.40 9.56
CA LEU A 34 2.30 66.70 8.27
C LEU A 34 3.09 67.34 7.12
N ALA A 35 3.44 66.57 6.09
CA ALA A 35 3.67 67.05 4.73
C ALA A 35 3.44 65.92 3.70
N THR A 36 2.88 66.26 2.53
CA THR A 36 2.66 65.37 1.38
C THR A 36 3.72 65.57 0.29
N GLY A 37 4.15 64.49 -0.38
CA GLY A 37 5.06 64.52 -1.53
C GLY A 37 4.85 63.29 -2.44
N LEU A 38 5.18 63.42 -3.73
CA LEU A 38 4.79 62.44 -4.76
C LEU A 38 6.00 62.02 -5.63
N VAL A 39 5.94 60.81 -6.19
CA VAL A 39 6.76 60.27 -7.30
C VAL A 39 8.28 60.11 -7.07
N ALA A 40 8.72 58.86 -7.02
CA ALA A 40 9.68 58.30 -8.00
C ALA A 40 9.69 56.77 -7.90
N ALA A 41 9.28 56.08 -8.96
CA ALA A 41 9.44 54.62 -9.07
C ALA A 41 10.74 54.30 -9.79
N VAL A 42 11.60 53.50 -9.17
CA VAL A 42 12.67 52.77 -9.86
C VAL A 42 12.22 51.31 -9.92
N ALA A 43 11.84 50.85 -11.11
CA ALA A 43 11.51 49.45 -11.32
C ALA A 43 12.80 48.63 -11.34
N LEU A 44 13.04 47.86 -10.28
CA LEU A 44 13.86 46.65 -10.39
C LEU A 44 13.00 45.59 -11.09
N PRO A 45 13.54 44.85 -12.07
CA PRO A 45 12.78 43.81 -12.75
C PRO A 45 12.47 42.70 -11.73
N ALA A 46 11.19 42.32 -11.63
CA ALA A 46 10.84 41.06 -11.02
C ALA A 46 11.41 39.95 -11.90
N THR A 47 12.53 39.35 -11.48
CA THR A 47 12.94 38.04 -11.97
C THR A 47 11.81 37.08 -11.61
N ALA A 48 11.05 36.63 -12.61
CA ALA A 48 10.07 35.59 -12.39
C ALA A 48 10.82 34.36 -11.88
N ASP A 49 10.48 33.88 -10.68
CA ASP A 49 11.01 32.62 -10.18
C ASP A 49 10.65 31.51 -11.16
N THR A 50 11.66 31.06 -11.90
CA THR A 50 11.59 29.80 -12.63
C THR A 50 11.59 28.70 -11.58
N ALA A 51 10.40 28.29 -11.15
CA ALA A 51 10.18 27.16 -10.26
C ALA A 51 11.13 26.02 -10.65
N ALA A 52 11.92 25.55 -9.69
CA ALA A 52 12.99 24.60 -9.95
C ALA A 52 12.40 23.32 -10.56
N ALA A 53 12.76 23.02 -11.80
CA ALA A 53 12.28 21.84 -12.50
C ALA A 53 12.90 20.58 -11.88
N THR A 54 12.09 19.72 -11.27
CA THR A 54 12.58 18.44 -10.73
C THR A 54 13.02 17.55 -11.89
N SER A 55 14.25 17.03 -11.86
CA SER A 55 14.77 16.14 -12.90
C SER A 55 14.74 14.69 -12.43
N LEU A 56 13.65 13.99 -12.74
CA LEU A 56 13.48 12.56 -12.48
C LEU A 56 14.31 11.76 -13.49
N THR A 57 15.06 10.74 -13.05
CA THR A 57 15.92 9.93 -13.93
C THR A 57 15.57 8.46 -13.79
N LEU A 58 14.94 7.87 -14.80
CA LEU A 58 14.57 6.46 -14.79
C LEU A 58 15.61 5.61 -15.51
N THR A 59 16.04 4.53 -14.87
CA THR A 59 16.94 3.52 -15.45
C THR A 59 16.19 2.21 -15.63
N ALA A 60 16.30 1.62 -16.83
CA ALA A 60 15.63 0.38 -17.18
C ALA A 60 16.50 -0.85 -16.88
N THR A 61 16.02 -1.74 -16.03
CA THR A 61 16.68 -3.00 -15.65
C THR A 61 15.83 -4.21 -16.03
N VAL A 62 16.48 -5.34 -16.31
CA VAL A 62 15.87 -6.49 -16.97
C VAL A 62 16.06 -7.74 -16.11
N ASP A 63 15.14 -8.01 -15.18
CA ASP A 63 15.09 -9.30 -14.46
C ASP A 63 14.41 -10.38 -15.36
N GLY A 64 14.84 -11.62 -15.21
CA GLY A 64 14.37 -12.77 -15.99
C GLY A 64 13.03 -13.35 -15.52
N ARG A 65 12.44 -12.78 -14.45
CA ARG A 65 11.18 -13.24 -13.83
C ARG A 65 9.96 -12.37 -14.16
N ASN A 66 10.14 -11.34 -14.98
CA ASN A 66 9.13 -10.30 -15.16
C ASN A 66 7.90 -10.82 -15.91
N ALA A 67 6.72 -10.39 -15.46
CA ALA A 67 5.43 -10.77 -16.03
C ALA A 67 5.31 -10.41 -17.52
N VAL A 68 4.37 -11.07 -18.20
CA VAL A 68 4.08 -10.89 -19.61
C VAL A 68 2.76 -10.12 -19.76
N LEU A 69 2.78 -9.02 -20.49
CA LEU A 69 1.58 -8.28 -20.88
C LEU A 69 0.83 -9.09 -21.96
N SER A 70 -0.29 -9.70 -21.53
CA SER A 70 -1.21 -10.46 -22.38
C SER A 70 -2.01 -9.56 -23.34
N GLY A 71 -2.80 -10.18 -24.23
CA GLY A 71 -3.74 -9.47 -25.09
C GLY A 71 -5.12 -9.21 -24.48
N GLU A 72 -5.47 -9.89 -23.38
CA GLU A 72 -6.86 -10.03 -22.93
C GLU A 72 -7.19 -9.08 -21.76
N PHE A 73 -7.76 -7.91 -22.03
CA PHE A 73 -8.14 -6.95 -20.97
C PHE A 73 -9.32 -6.11 -21.45
N GLN A 74 -10.56 -6.33 -21.00
CA GLN A 74 -11.72 -5.44 -21.22
C GLN A 74 -13.03 -5.92 -20.55
N GLY A 75 -14.00 -4.99 -20.43
CA GLY A 75 -15.46 -5.21 -20.37
C GLY A 75 -16.05 -6.30 -19.48
N SER A 76 -16.70 -5.90 -18.38
CA SER A 76 -17.73 -6.67 -17.67
C SER A 76 -19.06 -5.94 -17.75
N VAL A 77 -20.16 -6.65 -17.99
CA VAL A 77 -21.52 -6.13 -18.14
C VAL A 77 -22.45 -7.01 -17.31
N GLU A 78 -23.37 -6.39 -16.58
CA GLU A 78 -24.46 -7.11 -15.89
C GLU A 78 -25.39 -7.75 -16.95
N SER A 79 -25.76 -9.02 -16.82
CA SER A 79 -26.55 -9.71 -17.86
C SER A 79 -27.97 -9.17 -18.01
N ALA A 80 -28.51 -8.48 -16.99
CA ALA A 80 -29.74 -7.71 -17.16
C ALA A 80 -29.54 -6.41 -17.97
N ASP A 81 -28.33 -5.83 -18.00
CA ASP A 81 -27.95 -4.70 -18.88
C ASP A 81 -27.85 -5.19 -20.34
N PHE A 82 -27.52 -6.46 -20.55
CA PHE A 82 -27.60 -7.16 -21.84
C PHE A 82 -29.06 -7.45 -22.23
N ALA A 83 -29.91 -7.93 -21.31
CA ALA A 83 -31.37 -8.14 -21.46
C ALA A 83 -32.20 -6.87 -21.76
N HIS A 84 -31.54 -5.72 -21.92
CA HIS A 84 -32.16 -4.46 -22.36
C HIS A 84 -31.68 -4.00 -23.75
N GLY A 85 -30.85 -4.77 -24.46
CA GLY A 85 -30.58 -4.57 -25.90
C GLY A 85 -29.75 -3.31 -26.24
N TYR A 86 -28.86 -2.88 -25.34
CA TYR A 86 -27.95 -1.76 -25.59
C TYR A 86 -26.50 -2.17 -25.87
N LEU A 87 -26.08 -3.37 -25.47
CA LEU A 87 -24.74 -3.88 -25.77
C LEU A 87 -24.52 -4.09 -27.27
N THR A 88 -25.53 -4.59 -27.97
CA THR A 88 -25.44 -5.15 -29.32
C THR A 88 -25.70 -4.14 -30.44
N ARG A 89 -25.78 -2.85 -30.10
CA ARG A 89 -26.07 -1.77 -31.07
C ARG A 89 -24.87 -1.44 -31.97
N GLU A 90 -25.16 -0.91 -33.16
CA GLU A 90 -24.17 -0.60 -34.21
C GLU A 90 -23.00 0.25 -33.67
N ARG A 91 -23.27 1.30 -32.88
CA ARG A 91 -22.20 2.13 -32.31
C ARG A 91 -21.38 1.44 -31.23
N MET A 92 -21.82 0.34 -30.62
CA MET A 92 -20.93 -0.43 -29.75
C MET A 92 -19.84 -1.11 -30.58
N ALA A 93 -20.20 -1.73 -31.71
CA ALA A 93 -19.24 -2.40 -32.59
C ALA A 93 -18.11 -1.44 -33.05
N GLU A 94 -18.45 -0.23 -33.49
CA GLU A 94 -17.47 0.82 -33.85
C GLU A 94 -16.47 1.10 -32.70
N ARG A 95 -16.95 1.10 -31.46
CA ARG A 95 -16.14 1.42 -30.28
C ARG A 95 -15.26 0.26 -29.85
N LEU A 96 -15.79 -0.96 -29.81
CA LEU A 96 -15.01 -2.17 -29.49
C LEU A 96 -13.89 -2.38 -30.52
N GLN A 97 -14.16 -2.15 -31.82
CA GLN A 97 -13.14 -2.13 -32.88
C GLN A 97 -11.99 -1.14 -32.59
N THR A 98 -12.27 0.05 -32.05
CA THR A 98 -11.22 1.05 -31.74
C THR A 98 -10.26 0.66 -30.60
N LEU A 99 -10.66 -0.29 -29.75
CA LEU A 99 -9.79 -0.87 -28.71
C LEU A 99 -9.04 -2.14 -29.20
N GLY A 100 -9.48 -2.70 -30.33
CA GLY A 100 -8.80 -3.77 -31.07
C GLY A 100 -9.44 -5.16 -30.89
N PRO A 101 -9.09 -6.13 -31.75
CA PRO A 101 -9.85 -7.38 -31.95
C PRO A 101 -9.44 -8.51 -31.00
N GLN A 102 -9.22 -8.20 -29.72
CA GLN A 102 -8.80 -9.15 -28.67
C GLN A 102 -9.42 -8.82 -27.31
N GLY A 103 -10.56 -8.12 -27.29
CA GLY A 103 -11.32 -7.92 -26.07
C GLY A 103 -12.16 -9.14 -25.74
N VAL A 104 -12.41 -9.33 -24.45
CA VAL A 104 -13.42 -10.27 -23.92
C VAL A 104 -14.51 -9.43 -23.27
N ILE A 105 -15.78 -9.74 -23.53
CA ILE A 105 -16.92 -9.23 -22.78
C ILE A 105 -17.31 -10.30 -21.76
N ARG A 106 -17.40 -9.95 -20.48
CA ARG A 106 -18.04 -10.80 -19.47
C ARG A 106 -19.49 -10.36 -19.31
N LEU A 107 -20.43 -11.23 -19.67
CA LEU A 107 -21.85 -11.12 -19.36
C LEU A 107 -22.08 -11.87 -18.07
N GLY A 108 -22.25 -11.17 -16.96
CA GLY A 108 -22.30 -11.77 -15.63
C GLY A 108 -23.05 -10.88 -14.64
N GLY A 109 -22.47 -10.67 -13.46
CA GLY A 109 -23.07 -9.75 -12.49
C GLY A 109 -24.11 -10.37 -11.56
N TYR A 110 -24.48 -9.65 -10.50
CA TYR A 110 -25.48 -10.11 -9.52
C TYR A 110 -26.85 -10.37 -10.17
N SER A 111 -27.14 -9.66 -11.27
CA SER A 111 -28.39 -9.80 -12.01
C SER A 111 -28.54 -11.11 -12.80
N MET A 112 -27.50 -11.96 -12.90
CA MET A 112 -27.60 -13.28 -13.57
C MET A 112 -28.78 -14.11 -13.06
N ASP A 113 -28.94 -14.22 -11.74
CA ASP A 113 -30.03 -14.99 -11.13
C ASP A 113 -31.42 -14.33 -11.34
N LEU A 114 -31.52 -13.14 -11.95
CA LEU A 114 -32.76 -12.36 -12.05
C LEU A 114 -33.23 -12.14 -13.50
N VAL A 115 -32.48 -12.63 -14.49
CA VAL A 115 -32.85 -12.65 -15.92
C VAL A 115 -33.48 -13.99 -16.27
N TRP A 116 -34.43 -14.01 -17.23
CA TRP A 116 -34.97 -15.24 -17.81
C TRP A 116 -34.41 -15.52 -19.22
N PRO A 117 -33.86 -16.73 -19.49
CA PRO A 117 -33.53 -17.14 -20.85
C PRO A 117 -34.80 -17.62 -21.60
N ALA A 118 -35.13 -16.95 -22.70
CA ALA A 118 -36.22 -17.30 -23.61
C ALA A 118 -35.66 -17.72 -24.99
N PHE A 119 -34.71 -18.64 -24.99
CA PHE A 119 -34.09 -19.20 -26.20
C PHE A 119 -33.85 -20.72 -26.05
N GLY A 120 -33.44 -21.38 -27.14
CA GLY A 120 -33.32 -22.84 -27.18
C GLY A 120 -34.64 -23.53 -26.81
N GLU A 121 -34.60 -24.50 -25.90
CA GLU A 121 -35.78 -25.21 -25.40
C GLU A 121 -36.78 -24.32 -24.61
N TRP A 122 -36.35 -23.13 -24.18
CA TRP A 122 -37.14 -22.19 -23.37
C TRP A 122 -37.85 -21.10 -24.18
N THR A 123 -37.68 -21.08 -25.51
CA THR A 123 -38.18 -20.02 -26.41
C THR A 123 -39.68 -19.73 -26.28
N ASP A 124 -40.53 -20.76 -26.14
CA ASP A 124 -41.99 -20.61 -25.99
C ASP A 124 -42.45 -20.54 -24.52
N VAL A 125 -41.53 -20.49 -23.55
CA VAL A 125 -41.83 -20.54 -22.11
C VAL A 125 -41.92 -19.12 -21.53
N PRO A 126 -43.10 -18.63 -21.10
CA PRO A 126 -43.25 -17.27 -20.62
C PRO A 126 -42.38 -16.97 -19.40
N ALA A 127 -41.67 -15.85 -19.42
CA ALA A 127 -40.88 -15.39 -18.28
C ALA A 127 -41.76 -15.23 -17.02
N PRO A 128 -41.33 -15.78 -15.87
CA PRO A 128 -42.08 -15.68 -14.63
C PRO A 128 -42.03 -14.24 -14.06
N PRO A 129 -43.02 -13.80 -13.27
CA PRO A 129 -43.01 -12.49 -12.59
C PRO A 129 -41.75 -12.19 -11.76
N GLU A 130 -41.07 -13.24 -11.33
CA GLU A 130 -39.79 -13.32 -10.63
C GLU A 130 -38.58 -12.82 -11.46
N ALA A 131 -38.65 -12.87 -12.80
CA ALA A 131 -37.58 -12.49 -13.73
C ALA A 131 -37.46 -10.96 -13.93
N ILE A 132 -37.28 -10.23 -12.83
CA ILE A 132 -37.32 -8.76 -12.78
C ILE A 132 -36.06 -8.06 -13.31
N GLY A 133 -35.01 -8.81 -13.68
CA GLY A 133 -33.89 -8.36 -14.50
C GLY A 133 -34.19 -8.35 -16.01
N GLY A 134 -35.35 -8.88 -16.44
CA GLY A 134 -35.76 -8.93 -17.84
C GLY A 134 -35.60 -10.30 -18.48
N THR A 135 -35.51 -10.32 -19.80
CA THR A 135 -35.49 -11.55 -20.61
C THR A 135 -34.46 -11.39 -21.72
N VAL A 136 -33.66 -12.43 -21.94
CA VAL A 136 -32.78 -12.57 -23.10
C VAL A 136 -33.43 -13.58 -24.02
N ASP A 137 -33.68 -13.23 -25.28
CA ASP A 137 -34.20 -14.17 -26.29
C ASP A 137 -33.17 -14.51 -27.38
N GLN A 138 -33.55 -15.36 -28.34
CA GLN A 138 -32.66 -15.80 -29.40
C GLN A 138 -32.10 -14.63 -30.22
N SER A 139 -32.88 -13.56 -30.40
CA SER A 139 -32.43 -12.38 -31.13
C SER A 139 -31.35 -11.60 -30.38
N ASP A 140 -31.34 -11.59 -29.05
CA ASP A 140 -30.25 -10.99 -28.27
C ASP A 140 -28.93 -11.75 -28.47
N LEU A 141 -28.99 -13.09 -28.56
CA LEU A 141 -27.84 -13.93 -28.90
C LEU A 141 -27.39 -13.74 -30.35
N ASP A 142 -28.33 -13.64 -31.30
CA ASP A 142 -28.02 -13.40 -32.71
C ASP A 142 -27.33 -12.03 -32.90
N HIS A 143 -27.86 -10.96 -32.29
CA HIS A 143 -27.23 -9.62 -32.32
C HIS A 143 -25.90 -9.59 -31.54
N LEU A 144 -25.74 -10.42 -30.49
CA LEU A 144 -24.45 -10.60 -29.81
C LEU A 144 -23.44 -11.30 -30.74
N LYS A 145 -23.86 -12.28 -31.53
CA LYS A 145 -23.01 -12.92 -32.53
C LYS A 145 -22.57 -11.92 -33.61
N GLU A 146 -23.49 -11.10 -34.12
CA GLU A 146 -23.17 -10.01 -35.06
C GLU A 146 -22.14 -9.04 -34.47
N LEU A 147 -22.26 -8.65 -33.19
CA LEU A 147 -21.28 -7.81 -32.49
C LEU A 147 -19.90 -8.48 -32.40
N LEU A 148 -19.84 -9.77 -32.06
CA LEU A 148 -18.59 -10.51 -31.90
C LEU A 148 -17.89 -10.73 -33.27
N ASP A 149 -18.64 -11.11 -34.32
CA ASP A 149 -18.12 -11.20 -35.69
C ASP A 149 -17.63 -9.85 -36.22
N ALA A 150 -18.35 -8.75 -35.96
CA ALA A 150 -17.98 -7.42 -36.41
C ALA A 150 -16.73 -6.87 -35.71
N THR A 151 -16.35 -7.40 -34.55
CA THR A 151 -15.28 -6.85 -33.69
C THR A 151 -14.09 -7.79 -33.52
N GLY A 152 -14.27 -9.10 -33.73
CA GLY A 152 -13.30 -10.15 -33.39
C GLY A 152 -13.19 -10.42 -31.89
N TRP A 153 -14.12 -9.91 -31.08
CA TRP A 153 -14.11 -10.10 -29.62
C TRP A 153 -14.65 -11.47 -29.22
N LYS A 154 -14.45 -11.82 -27.95
CA LYS A 154 -14.96 -13.04 -27.31
C LYS A 154 -15.90 -12.71 -26.17
N VAL A 155 -16.68 -13.69 -25.71
CA VAL A 155 -17.61 -13.54 -24.58
C VAL A 155 -17.47 -14.67 -23.56
N THR A 156 -17.69 -14.33 -22.28
CA THR A 156 -17.91 -15.30 -21.20
C THR A 156 -19.29 -15.06 -20.60
N LEU A 157 -20.08 -16.12 -20.43
CA LEU A 157 -21.47 -16.05 -19.97
C LEU A 157 -21.59 -16.54 -18.52
N GLY A 158 -22.25 -15.79 -17.64
CA GLY A 158 -22.54 -16.21 -16.29
C GLY A 158 -23.59 -17.32 -16.25
N ALA A 159 -23.51 -18.17 -15.23
CA ALA A 159 -24.49 -19.21 -14.93
C ALA A 159 -25.07 -18.99 -13.51
N PRO A 160 -26.40 -19.00 -13.34
CA PRO A 160 -27.04 -18.82 -12.04
C PRO A 160 -26.79 -20.01 -11.12
N LEU A 161 -26.55 -19.79 -9.82
CA LEU A 161 -26.20 -20.89 -8.90
C LEU A 161 -27.41 -21.62 -8.31
N LYS A 162 -28.59 -21.02 -8.37
CA LYS A 162 -29.77 -21.41 -7.57
C LYS A 162 -30.33 -22.80 -7.89
N THR A 163 -29.72 -23.51 -8.82
CA THR A 163 -30.16 -24.77 -9.41
C THR A 163 -29.60 -26.04 -8.76
N VAL A 164 -28.48 -25.92 -8.03
CA VAL A 164 -27.82 -27.04 -7.32
C VAL A 164 -27.74 -26.82 -5.80
N ILE A 165 -28.19 -25.67 -5.32
CA ILE A 165 -28.23 -25.34 -3.90
C ILE A 165 -29.59 -25.74 -3.32
N ASP A 166 -29.62 -26.16 -2.05
CA ASP A 166 -30.87 -26.23 -1.29
C ASP A 166 -31.51 -24.82 -1.26
N PRO A 167 -32.80 -24.64 -1.61
CA PRO A 167 -33.48 -23.34 -1.50
C PRO A 167 -33.40 -22.70 -0.10
N SER A 168 -33.18 -23.48 0.96
CA SER A 168 -32.91 -22.95 2.31
C SER A 168 -31.60 -22.15 2.41
N LYS A 169 -30.68 -22.33 1.45
CA LYS A 169 -29.41 -21.59 1.31
C LYS A 169 -29.58 -20.24 0.62
N ILE A 170 -30.73 -19.89 0.04
CA ILE A 170 -30.92 -18.57 -0.59
C ILE A 170 -30.96 -17.49 0.50
N LYS A 171 -30.07 -16.49 0.41
CA LYS A 171 -29.75 -15.58 1.52
C LYS A 171 -30.85 -14.57 1.83
N ASN A 172 -31.63 -14.16 0.83
CA ASN A 172 -32.75 -13.23 1.02
C ASN A 172 -33.84 -13.33 -0.08
N PRO A 173 -34.66 -14.39 -0.11
CA PRO A 173 -35.68 -14.61 -1.16
C PRO A 173 -36.67 -13.45 -1.34
N ALA A 174 -36.85 -12.59 -0.33
CA ALA A 174 -37.75 -11.44 -0.38
C ALA A 174 -37.14 -10.15 -0.98
N ARG A 175 -35.84 -10.13 -1.26
CA ARG A 175 -35.15 -9.07 -2.02
C ARG A 175 -34.49 -9.56 -3.31
N ASP A 176 -34.41 -10.88 -3.45
CA ASP A 176 -33.75 -11.60 -4.51
C ASP A 176 -34.71 -12.69 -5.03
N PRO A 177 -35.88 -12.28 -5.59
CA PRO A 177 -37.01 -13.16 -5.88
C PRO A 177 -36.81 -13.84 -7.24
N SER A 178 -35.69 -14.54 -7.39
CA SER A 178 -35.31 -15.20 -8.64
C SER A 178 -36.30 -16.27 -9.09
N PRO A 179 -36.38 -16.54 -10.41
CA PRO A 179 -36.98 -17.78 -10.89
C PRO A 179 -36.27 -19.00 -10.29
N ASP A 180 -37.05 -20.05 -10.01
CA ASP A 180 -36.50 -21.40 -9.84
C ASP A 180 -35.99 -21.90 -11.20
N VAL A 181 -34.73 -22.33 -11.26
CA VAL A 181 -34.09 -22.88 -12.46
C VAL A 181 -33.38 -24.19 -12.08
N SER A 182 -33.36 -25.18 -12.97
CA SER A 182 -32.68 -26.48 -12.80
C SER A 182 -31.34 -26.54 -13.53
N LEU A 183 -30.41 -27.38 -13.08
CA LEU A 183 -29.10 -27.58 -13.71
C LEU A 183 -29.24 -28.05 -15.17
N GLU A 184 -30.27 -28.85 -15.48
CA GLU A 184 -30.63 -29.26 -16.83
C GLU A 184 -31.00 -28.05 -17.71
N GLN A 185 -31.72 -27.07 -17.14
CA GLN A 185 -32.12 -25.85 -17.86
C GLN A 185 -30.92 -24.94 -18.13
N VAL A 186 -30.01 -24.76 -17.17
CA VAL A 186 -28.78 -23.96 -17.35
C VAL A 186 -27.81 -24.63 -18.33
N VAL A 187 -27.74 -25.96 -18.35
CA VAL A 187 -26.93 -26.68 -19.35
C VAL A 187 -27.56 -26.59 -20.73
N ALA A 188 -28.89 -26.62 -20.86
CA ALA A 188 -29.59 -26.33 -22.12
C ALA A 188 -29.39 -24.86 -22.57
N GLU A 189 -29.37 -23.91 -21.63
CA GLU A 189 -29.05 -22.49 -21.88
C GLU A 189 -27.63 -22.32 -22.42
N VAL A 190 -26.62 -22.86 -21.71
CA VAL A 190 -25.22 -22.86 -22.16
C VAL A 190 -25.04 -23.59 -23.50
N THR A 191 -25.81 -24.65 -23.75
CA THR A 191 -25.80 -25.38 -25.03
C THR A 191 -26.33 -24.49 -26.15
N ALA A 192 -27.51 -23.88 -26.00
CA ALA A 192 -28.09 -23.01 -27.03
C ALA A 192 -27.26 -21.73 -27.25
N ALA A 193 -26.68 -21.16 -26.18
CA ALA A 193 -25.74 -20.05 -26.29
C ALA A 193 -24.47 -20.47 -27.05
N HIS A 194 -23.93 -21.67 -26.83
CA HIS A 194 -22.80 -22.20 -27.61
C HIS A 194 -23.20 -22.54 -29.06
N GLU A 195 -24.42 -22.98 -29.34
CA GLU A 195 -24.89 -23.20 -30.72
C GLU A 195 -25.03 -21.89 -31.52
N ALA A 196 -25.46 -20.80 -30.87
CA ALA A 196 -25.54 -19.48 -31.48
C ALA A 196 -24.18 -18.78 -31.61
N LEU A 197 -23.34 -18.86 -30.57
CA LEU A 197 -22.09 -18.10 -30.45
C LEU A 197 -20.86 -18.86 -30.95
N GLY A 198 -20.87 -20.20 -30.89
CA GLY A 198 -19.74 -21.06 -31.22
C GLY A 198 -18.47 -20.72 -30.41
N GLU A 199 -17.32 -20.83 -31.07
CA GLU A 199 -15.98 -20.52 -30.54
C GLU A 199 -15.78 -19.04 -30.12
N ASP A 200 -16.81 -18.18 -30.22
CA ASP A 200 -16.78 -16.83 -29.63
C ASP A 200 -17.17 -16.83 -28.15
N LEU A 201 -17.94 -17.82 -27.69
CA LEU A 201 -18.16 -18.11 -26.27
C LEU A 201 -16.96 -18.93 -25.74
N ILE A 202 -16.12 -18.31 -24.90
CA ILE A 202 -14.87 -18.93 -24.42
C ILE A 202 -14.96 -19.51 -23.00
N GLY A 203 -16.06 -19.27 -22.29
CA GLY A 203 -16.25 -19.83 -20.96
C GLY A 203 -17.54 -19.45 -20.26
N VAL A 204 -17.83 -20.18 -19.18
CA VAL A 204 -19.01 -20.04 -18.33
C VAL A 204 -18.59 -19.66 -16.92
N GLU A 205 -19.13 -18.58 -16.37
CA GLU A 205 -18.80 -18.09 -15.03
C GLU A 205 -19.80 -18.56 -13.97
N LEU A 206 -19.32 -19.23 -12.93
CA LEU A 206 -20.16 -19.78 -11.88
C LEU A 206 -20.41 -18.77 -10.76
N GLY A 207 -21.60 -18.16 -10.76
CA GLY A 207 -22.15 -17.46 -9.61
C GLY A 207 -21.42 -16.19 -9.19
N ASN A 208 -21.81 -15.07 -9.80
CA ASN A 208 -21.30 -13.77 -9.38
C ASN A 208 -21.83 -13.34 -8.01
N GLU A 209 -20.95 -12.78 -7.19
CA GLU A 209 -21.18 -12.43 -5.79
C GLU A 209 -22.02 -13.50 -5.07
N TYR A 210 -21.63 -14.78 -5.21
CA TYR A 210 -22.41 -15.91 -4.71
C TYR A 210 -22.77 -15.80 -3.22
N ASP A 211 -21.96 -15.07 -2.44
CA ASP A 211 -22.19 -14.87 -1.01
C ASP A 211 -23.09 -13.66 -0.68
N ASN A 212 -23.54 -12.89 -1.68
CA ASN A 212 -24.66 -11.96 -1.59
C ASN A 212 -26.01 -12.64 -1.90
N VAL A 213 -26.06 -13.60 -2.83
CA VAL A 213 -27.27 -14.37 -3.19
C VAL A 213 -27.49 -15.63 -2.35
N THR A 214 -26.43 -16.33 -1.94
CA THR A 214 -26.48 -17.60 -1.19
C THR A 214 -25.84 -17.55 0.19
N THR A 215 -26.03 -18.62 0.96
CA THR A 215 -25.29 -18.98 2.17
C THR A 215 -24.45 -20.25 1.96
N LEU A 216 -23.97 -20.48 0.73
CA LEU A 216 -23.00 -21.53 0.45
C LEU A 216 -21.70 -21.30 1.24
N THR A 217 -21.13 -22.39 1.71
CA THR A 217 -19.70 -22.45 2.07
C THR A 217 -18.87 -22.66 0.81
N GLU A 218 -17.60 -22.28 0.90
CA GLU A 218 -16.62 -22.39 -0.18
C GLU A 218 -16.45 -23.84 -0.68
N ALA A 219 -16.62 -24.83 0.20
CA ALA A 219 -16.60 -26.25 -0.16
C ALA A 219 -17.88 -26.71 -0.89
N GLU A 220 -19.06 -26.22 -0.49
CA GLU A 220 -20.30 -26.50 -1.24
C GLU A 220 -20.29 -25.85 -2.63
N LEU A 221 -19.58 -24.71 -2.78
CA LEU A 221 -19.33 -24.10 -4.08
C LEU A 221 -18.29 -24.88 -4.92
N TRP A 222 -17.30 -25.53 -4.31
CA TRP A 222 -16.40 -26.45 -5.03
C TRP A 222 -17.15 -27.69 -5.57
N GLU A 223 -18.01 -28.29 -4.76
CA GLU A 223 -18.90 -29.38 -5.22
C GLU A 223 -19.87 -28.92 -6.30
N THR A 224 -20.35 -27.67 -6.22
CA THR A 224 -21.14 -27.03 -7.28
C THR A 224 -20.32 -26.90 -8.57
N ALA A 225 -19.08 -26.41 -8.51
CA ALA A 225 -18.23 -26.25 -9.69
C ALA A 225 -17.96 -27.57 -10.42
N LYS A 226 -17.74 -28.67 -9.67
CA LYS A 226 -17.62 -30.02 -10.24
C LYS A 226 -18.90 -30.48 -10.94
N GLN A 227 -20.08 -30.23 -10.37
CA GLN A 227 -21.36 -30.58 -11.02
C GLN A 227 -21.56 -29.83 -12.33
N TYR A 228 -21.29 -28.52 -12.37
CA TYR A 228 -21.39 -27.72 -13.59
C TYR A 228 -20.39 -28.17 -14.65
N ARG A 229 -19.12 -28.40 -14.29
CA ARG A 229 -18.10 -28.93 -15.22
C ARG A 229 -18.56 -30.24 -15.86
N VAL A 230 -18.99 -31.21 -15.04
CA VAL A 230 -19.40 -32.54 -15.52
C VAL A 230 -20.63 -32.47 -16.41
N ALA A 231 -21.61 -31.60 -16.10
CA ALA A 231 -22.83 -31.49 -16.90
C ALA A 231 -22.59 -30.75 -18.23
N ILE A 232 -21.79 -29.67 -18.22
CA ILE A 232 -21.39 -28.95 -19.45
C ILE A 232 -20.56 -29.87 -20.36
N ASP A 233 -19.60 -30.62 -19.83
CA ASP A 233 -18.78 -31.56 -20.61
C ASP A 233 -19.60 -32.72 -21.22
N GLN A 234 -20.73 -33.09 -20.61
CA GLN A 234 -21.63 -34.11 -21.15
C GLN A 234 -22.53 -33.60 -22.27
N ALA A 235 -22.98 -32.34 -22.20
CA ALA A 235 -23.79 -31.72 -23.25
C ALA A 235 -22.93 -31.22 -24.44
N LEU A 236 -21.75 -30.67 -24.16
CA LEU A 236 -20.85 -30.04 -25.13
C LEU A 236 -19.46 -30.72 -25.17
N PRO A 237 -19.34 -32.05 -25.40
CA PRO A 237 -18.09 -32.82 -25.30
C PRO A 237 -17.00 -32.46 -26.34
N HIS A 238 -17.23 -31.42 -27.15
CA HIS A 238 -16.30 -30.91 -28.17
C HIS A 238 -16.04 -29.39 -28.03
N ALA A 239 -16.73 -28.69 -27.14
CA ALA A 239 -16.55 -27.26 -26.91
C ALA A 239 -15.39 -27.00 -25.94
N ASN A 240 -14.52 -26.03 -26.24
CA ASN A 240 -13.38 -25.69 -25.40
C ASN A 240 -13.75 -24.64 -24.31
N LEU A 241 -14.86 -24.87 -23.60
CA LEU A 241 -15.36 -23.93 -22.59
C LEU A 241 -14.54 -23.98 -21.30
N LYS A 242 -13.99 -22.83 -20.92
CA LYS A 242 -13.49 -22.58 -19.56
C LYS A 242 -14.65 -22.56 -18.57
N VAL A 243 -14.48 -23.14 -17.40
CA VAL A 243 -15.33 -22.84 -16.24
C VAL A 243 -14.60 -21.81 -15.39
N ILE A 244 -15.26 -20.72 -15.05
CA ILE A 244 -14.64 -19.53 -14.45
C ILE A 244 -15.24 -19.34 -13.06
N GLY A 245 -14.42 -19.24 -12.01
CA GLY A 245 -14.94 -19.02 -10.66
C GLY A 245 -13.90 -19.13 -9.55
N PRO A 246 -14.26 -18.78 -8.30
CA PRO A 246 -15.54 -18.22 -7.86
C PRO A 246 -15.49 -16.68 -7.90
N SER A 247 -16.55 -16.02 -8.36
CA SER A 247 -16.52 -14.55 -8.42
C SER A 247 -17.17 -13.90 -7.21
N ALA A 248 -16.49 -13.93 -6.06
CA ALA A 248 -16.89 -13.16 -4.89
C ALA A 248 -15.66 -12.67 -4.11
N ASN A 249 -15.62 -11.38 -3.78
CA ASN A 249 -14.67 -10.81 -2.84
C ASN A 249 -15.11 -9.43 -2.36
N THR A 250 -14.71 -9.06 -1.14
CA THR A 250 -14.89 -7.68 -0.66
C THR A 250 -13.78 -6.77 -1.18
N ALA A 251 -13.99 -5.46 -1.13
CA ALA A 251 -13.00 -4.44 -1.50
C ALA A 251 -11.66 -4.51 -0.71
N LYS A 252 -11.54 -5.33 0.34
CA LYS A 252 -10.37 -5.34 1.25
C LYS A 252 -9.76 -6.71 1.58
N THR A 253 -10.40 -7.83 1.25
CA THR A 253 -9.83 -9.18 1.52
C THR A 253 -10.02 -10.12 0.32
N ASN A 254 -9.35 -11.28 0.35
CA ASN A 254 -9.51 -12.35 -0.63
C ASN A 254 -10.18 -13.60 -0.02
N THR A 255 -10.82 -13.48 1.15
CA THR A 255 -11.20 -14.60 2.02
C THR A 255 -12.13 -15.64 1.38
N ARG A 256 -12.98 -15.24 0.43
CA ARG A 256 -13.84 -16.17 -0.34
C ARG A 256 -13.04 -16.96 -1.37
N LEU A 257 -12.07 -16.31 -2.00
CA LEU A 257 -11.15 -16.91 -2.96
C LEU A 257 -10.17 -17.86 -2.27
N GLU A 258 -9.57 -17.41 -1.17
CA GLU A 258 -8.71 -18.20 -0.26
C GLU A 258 -9.43 -19.48 0.19
N GLY A 259 -10.66 -19.37 0.68
CA GLY A 259 -11.43 -20.51 1.18
C GLY A 259 -11.84 -21.50 0.09
N PHE A 260 -12.16 -21.01 -1.12
CA PHE A 260 -12.50 -21.88 -2.26
C PHE A 260 -11.29 -22.62 -2.82
N VAL A 261 -10.15 -21.94 -2.98
CA VAL A 261 -8.89 -22.61 -3.36
C VAL A 261 -8.45 -23.60 -2.28
N SER A 262 -8.64 -23.27 -0.99
CA SER A 262 -8.43 -24.21 0.11
C SER A 262 -9.34 -25.45 0.03
N ALA A 263 -10.61 -25.28 -0.38
CA ALA A 263 -11.54 -26.39 -0.56
C ALA A 263 -11.20 -27.25 -1.79
N ALA A 264 -10.82 -26.63 -2.91
CA ALA A 264 -10.38 -27.31 -4.13
C ALA A 264 -9.09 -28.11 -3.90
N LEU A 265 -8.15 -27.59 -3.11
CA LEU A 265 -6.91 -28.28 -2.73
C LEU A 265 -7.12 -29.36 -1.64
N ALA A 266 -8.22 -29.30 -0.88
CA ALA A 266 -8.61 -30.35 0.07
C ALA A 266 -9.26 -31.56 -0.63
N ASP A 267 -9.78 -31.40 -1.85
CA ASP A 267 -10.27 -32.49 -2.68
C ASP A 267 -9.12 -33.25 -3.36
N THR A 268 -8.54 -34.21 -2.64
CA THR A 268 -7.45 -35.06 -3.16
C THR A 268 -7.86 -36.00 -4.30
N ALA A 269 -9.12 -35.99 -4.75
CA ALA A 269 -9.61 -36.81 -5.87
C ALA A 269 -9.71 -36.03 -7.20
N THR A 270 -9.74 -34.70 -7.16
CA THR A 270 -9.93 -33.84 -8.34
C THR A 270 -8.88 -32.73 -8.36
N GLU A 271 -8.03 -32.65 -9.39
CA GLU A 271 -7.10 -31.51 -9.47
C GLU A 271 -7.86 -30.23 -9.88
N PRO A 272 -7.57 -29.05 -9.29
CA PRO A 272 -8.32 -27.81 -9.59
C PRO A 272 -8.47 -27.48 -11.08
N LYS A 273 -7.40 -27.68 -11.87
CA LYS A 273 -7.36 -27.49 -13.33
C LYS A 273 -8.21 -28.47 -14.17
N GLN A 274 -8.79 -29.50 -13.55
CA GLN A 274 -9.75 -30.41 -14.19
C GLN A 274 -11.18 -29.85 -14.13
N VAL A 275 -11.41 -28.85 -13.26
CA VAL A 275 -12.70 -28.19 -13.07
C VAL A 275 -12.65 -26.77 -13.60
N LEU A 276 -11.63 -26.00 -13.20
CA LEU A 276 -11.49 -24.58 -13.51
C LEU A 276 -10.65 -24.36 -14.76
N GLY A 277 -11.15 -23.52 -15.66
CA GLY A 277 -10.40 -22.92 -16.76
C GLY A 277 -9.81 -21.54 -16.41
N GLU A 278 -10.41 -20.83 -15.44
CA GLU A 278 -9.92 -19.55 -14.89
C GLU A 278 -10.34 -19.36 -13.43
N LEU A 279 -9.50 -18.69 -12.64
CA LEU A 279 -9.76 -18.29 -11.26
C LEU A 279 -10.23 -16.82 -11.22
N ALA A 280 -11.43 -16.56 -10.69
CA ALA A 280 -12.08 -15.25 -10.72
C ALA A 280 -11.86 -14.41 -9.45
N SER A 281 -11.98 -13.08 -9.52
CA SER A 281 -11.91 -12.19 -8.35
C SER A 281 -12.47 -10.78 -8.60
N HIS A 282 -13.13 -10.22 -7.59
CA HIS A 282 -13.63 -8.84 -7.59
C HIS A 282 -12.70 -7.87 -6.86
N TRP A 283 -12.58 -6.65 -7.39
CA TRP A 283 -12.04 -5.53 -6.63
C TRP A 283 -12.51 -4.15 -7.07
N TYR A 284 -12.72 -3.27 -6.09
CA TYR A 284 -12.90 -1.83 -6.28
C TYR A 284 -12.11 -1.11 -5.17
N PRO A 285 -11.21 -0.15 -5.45
CA PRO A 285 -10.47 0.57 -4.40
C PRO A 285 -11.39 1.43 -3.52
N TRP A 286 -12.51 1.90 -4.09
CA TRP A 286 -13.48 2.75 -3.39
C TRP A 286 -14.92 2.25 -3.56
N SER A 287 -15.86 2.93 -2.89
CA SER A 287 -17.28 2.57 -2.93
C SER A 287 -18.16 3.80 -2.79
N HIS A 288 -19.23 3.86 -3.60
CA HIS A 288 -20.35 4.78 -3.46
C HIS A 288 -21.60 4.07 -2.90
N CYS A 289 -21.47 2.86 -2.34
CA CYS A 289 -22.54 2.12 -1.68
C CYS A 289 -23.00 2.73 -0.32
N GLY A 290 -22.68 4.01 -0.07
CA GLY A 290 -22.91 4.75 1.17
C GLY A 290 -22.49 6.22 1.03
N SER A 291 -22.60 6.99 2.12
CA SER A 291 -22.47 8.46 2.10
C SER A 291 -21.03 9.01 1.96
N SER A 292 -20.01 8.16 1.96
CA SER A 292 -18.60 8.56 1.85
C SER A 292 -18.29 9.06 0.44
N ARG A 293 -17.95 10.35 0.30
CA ARG A 293 -17.38 10.88 -0.96
C ARG A 293 -15.88 10.61 -1.02
N VAL A 294 -15.40 10.30 -2.23
CA VAL A 294 -13.98 10.22 -2.58
C VAL A 294 -13.63 11.41 -3.47
N THR A 295 -12.36 11.82 -3.51
CA THR A 295 -11.85 12.90 -4.38
C THR A 295 -10.93 12.37 -5.48
N VAL A 296 -10.72 13.17 -6.53
CA VAL A 296 -9.72 12.92 -7.57
C VAL A 296 -8.31 12.74 -6.99
N GLU A 297 -7.96 13.57 -5.99
CA GLU A 297 -6.71 13.48 -5.24
C GLU A 297 -6.56 12.14 -4.49
N GLN A 298 -7.63 11.63 -3.87
CA GLN A 298 -7.62 10.32 -3.25
C GLN A 298 -7.47 9.19 -4.29
N LEU A 299 -8.15 9.27 -5.44
CA LEU A 299 -8.01 8.31 -6.53
C LEU A 299 -6.57 8.23 -7.06
N MET A 300 -5.91 9.38 -7.25
CA MET A 300 -4.55 9.47 -7.79
C MET A 300 -3.43 9.35 -6.72
N SER A 301 -3.81 9.25 -5.44
CA SER A 301 -2.86 9.25 -4.32
C SER A 301 -1.91 8.03 -4.31
N PRO A 302 -0.74 8.15 -3.66
CA PRO A 302 0.11 7.00 -3.32
C PRO A 302 -0.64 5.89 -2.58
N LEU A 303 -1.63 6.23 -1.74
CA LEU A 303 -2.43 5.26 -0.98
C LEU A 303 -3.33 4.39 -1.88
N THR A 304 -4.01 4.97 -2.87
CA THR A 304 -4.78 4.15 -3.83
C THR A 304 -3.83 3.24 -4.60
N TYR A 305 -2.68 3.78 -5.05
CA TYR A 305 -1.66 3.02 -5.77
C TYR A 305 -1.10 1.84 -4.97
N THR A 306 -0.70 2.03 -3.71
CA THR A 306 -0.20 0.93 -2.88
C THR A 306 -1.30 -0.10 -2.58
N ASN A 307 -2.53 0.34 -2.30
CA ASN A 307 -3.67 -0.55 -2.08
C ASN A 307 -3.96 -1.44 -3.31
N THR A 308 -3.86 -0.89 -4.53
CA THR A 308 -3.95 -1.66 -5.78
C THR A 308 -2.92 -2.79 -5.81
N ARG A 309 -1.64 -2.47 -5.59
CA ARG A 309 -0.56 -3.47 -5.58
C ARG A 309 -0.75 -4.52 -4.48
N SER A 310 -1.15 -4.12 -3.28
CA SER A 310 -1.37 -5.03 -2.15
C SER A 310 -2.57 -5.97 -2.34
N LYS A 311 -3.65 -5.53 -3.01
CA LYS A 311 -4.76 -6.42 -3.40
C LYS A 311 -4.33 -7.37 -4.51
N LEU A 312 -3.70 -6.87 -5.57
CA LEU A 312 -3.24 -7.69 -6.71
C LEU A 312 -2.28 -8.79 -6.26
N ALA A 313 -1.22 -8.44 -5.52
CA ALA A 313 -0.28 -9.40 -4.96
C ALA A 313 -0.98 -10.44 -4.05
N GLY A 314 -1.98 -10.03 -3.28
CA GLY A 314 -2.80 -10.95 -2.49
C GLY A 314 -3.68 -11.88 -3.33
N ILE A 315 -4.09 -11.51 -4.55
CA ILE A 315 -4.83 -12.41 -5.46
C ILE A 315 -3.86 -13.43 -6.05
N MET A 316 -2.69 -13.00 -6.51
CA MET A 316 -1.65 -13.89 -7.06
C MET A 316 -1.17 -14.90 -6.01
N ALA A 317 -1.01 -14.49 -4.74
CA ALA A 317 -0.67 -15.38 -3.63
C ALA A 317 -1.73 -16.46 -3.29
N VAL A 318 -2.94 -16.37 -3.87
CA VAL A 318 -3.94 -17.44 -3.83
C VAL A 318 -3.77 -18.38 -5.02
N ASP A 319 -3.43 -17.87 -6.21
CA ASP A 319 -3.14 -18.69 -7.40
C ASP A 319 -1.80 -19.43 -7.34
N ASP A 320 -0.78 -18.89 -6.66
CA ASP A 320 0.50 -19.59 -6.40
C ASP A 320 0.28 -20.98 -5.73
N GLN A 321 -0.83 -21.14 -5.01
CA GLN A 321 -1.26 -22.39 -4.39
C GLN A 321 -1.81 -23.42 -5.40
N LEU A 322 -2.32 -22.95 -6.55
CA LEU A 322 -2.64 -23.74 -7.75
C LEU A 322 -1.41 -23.91 -8.67
N HIS A 323 -0.25 -23.39 -8.26
CA HIS A 323 1.03 -23.47 -8.96
C HIS A 323 1.01 -22.90 -10.39
N GLY A 324 0.19 -21.85 -10.63
CA GLY A 324 0.03 -21.24 -11.95
C GLY A 324 -0.58 -22.18 -12.99
N THR A 325 -1.37 -23.17 -12.56
CA THR A 325 -2.03 -24.13 -13.47
C THR A 325 -3.43 -23.71 -13.91
N VAL A 326 -3.96 -22.60 -13.36
CA VAL A 326 -5.24 -21.98 -13.73
C VAL A 326 -5.00 -20.48 -13.89
N PRO A 327 -5.24 -19.86 -15.06
CA PRO A 327 -5.04 -18.42 -15.25
C PRO A 327 -6.02 -17.57 -14.41
N VAL A 328 -5.64 -16.35 -14.07
CA VAL A 328 -6.37 -15.49 -13.13
C VAL A 328 -7.04 -14.30 -13.81
N THR A 329 -8.33 -14.11 -13.57
CA THR A 329 -9.10 -12.97 -14.07
C THR A 329 -9.65 -12.11 -12.93
N VAL A 330 -9.43 -10.80 -13.02
CA VAL A 330 -10.22 -9.79 -12.29
C VAL A 330 -11.43 -9.46 -13.17
N ASN A 331 -12.43 -10.34 -13.13
CA ASN A 331 -13.60 -10.32 -14.02
C ASN A 331 -14.62 -9.21 -13.67
N GLU A 332 -14.49 -8.52 -12.54
CA GLU A 332 -15.26 -7.31 -12.26
C GLU A 332 -14.49 -6.28 -11.43
N SER A 333 -14.36 -5.07 -11.97
CA SER A 333 -13.75 -3.93 -11.28
C SER A 333 -14.18 -2.57 -11.81
N ASN A 334 -14.10 -1.53 -10.99
CA ASN A 334 -14.05 -0.12 -11.41
C ASN A 334 -13.43 0.72 -10.26
N ASN A 335 -13.21 2.02 -10.44
CA ASN A 335 -12.60 2.83 -9.37
C ASN A 335 -13.48 2.99 -8.13
N ALA A 336 -14.81 2.91 -8.28
CA ALA A 336 -15.74 2.84 -7.17
C ALA A 336 -16.92 1.89 -7.46
N SER A 337 -17.29 1.07 -6.47
CA SER A 337 -18.47 0.20 -6.51
C SER A 337 -19.79 0.98 -6.28
N CYS A 338 -20.93 0.38 -6.67
CA CYS A 338 -22.27 0.99 -6.71
C CYS A 338 -22.35 2.26 -7.57
N SER A 339 -22.71 2.12 -8.85
CA SER A 339 -22.77 3.20 -9.86
C SER A 339 -21.45 3.92 -10.19
N GLY A 340 -20.44 3.91 -9.31
CA GLY A 340 -19.26 4.77 -9.41
C GLY A 340 -19.43 6.07 -8.61
N MET A 341 -18.38 6.86 -8.52
CA MET A 341 -18.33 8.09 -7.71
C MET A 341 -18.54 9.35 -8.57
N PRO A 342 -19.56 10.18 -8.28
CA PRO A 342 -19.73 11.48 -8.93
C PRO A 342 -18.47 12.34 -8.85
N GLU A 343 -18.19 13.12 -9.91
CA GLU A 343 -17.07 14.09 -9.98
C GLU A 343 -15.67 13.44 -9.95
N VAL A 344 -15.57 12.13 -9.73
CA VAL A 344 -14.33 11.35 -9.73
C VAL A 344 -14.32 10.34 -10.87
N SER A 345 -15.28 9.42 -10.94
CA SER A 345 -15.30 8.39 -11.98
C SER A 345 -15.43 9.02 -13.37
N ASN A 346 -16.32 10.01 -13.54
CA ASN A 346 -16.43 10.75 -14.81
C ASN A 346 -15.37 11.86 -15.01
N SER A 347 -14.27 11.84 -14.26
CA SER A 347 -13.15 12.79 -14.44
C SER A 347 -12.00 12.22 -15.30
N TYR A 348 -11.20 13.10 -15.89
CA TYR A 348 -9.99 12.76 -16.64
C TYR A 348 -8.98 11.95 -15.81
N ALA A 349 -8.92 12.13 -14.49
CA ALA A 349 -8.13 11.30 -13.59
C ALA A 349 -8.40 9.79 -13.78
N THR A 350 -9.64 9.39 -14.07
CA THR A 350 -10.00 7.99 -14.31
C THR A 350 -9.35 7.42 -15.57
N ALA A 351 -9.05 8.24 -16.58
CA ALA A 351 -8.30 7.80 -17.77
C ALA A 351 -6.83 7.47 -17.46
N LEU A 352 -6.23 8.18 -16.48
CA LEU A 352 -4.88 7.91 -16.02
C LEU A 352 -4.84 6.77 -15.01
N TRP A 353 -5.79 6.72 -14.08
CA TRP A 353 -5.95 5.64 -13.11
C TRP A 353 -6.24 4.28 -13.76
N SER A 354 -7.07 4.20 -14.80
CA SER A 354 -7.36 2.91 -15.43
C SER A 354 -6.18 2.39 -16.26
N LEU A 355 -5.39 3.29 -16.87
CA LEU A 355 -4.11 2.95 -17.49
C LEU A 355 -3.09 2.44 -16.46
N ASP A 356 -2.96 3.14 -15.32
CA ASP A 356 -2.11 2.76 -14.19
C ASP A 356 -2.50 1.37 -13.65
N TYR A 357 -3.78 1.16 -13.37
CA TYR A 357 -4.29 -0.10 -12.81
C TYR A 357 -4.20 -1.28 -13.78
N LEU A 358 -4.49 -1.09 -15.08
CA LEU A 358 -4.28 -2.14 -16.10
C LEU A 358 -2.81 -2.57 -16.17
N LEU A 359 -1.88 -1.61 -16.12
CA LEU A 359 -0.44 -1.90 -16.13
C LEU A 359 0.01 -2.60 -14.83
N GLN A 360 -0.52 -2.21 -13.67
CA GLN A 360 -0.26 -2.91 -12.40
C GLN A 360 -0.79 -4.34 -12.41
N ALA A 361 -2.00 -4.58 -12.93
CA ALA A 361 -2.58 -5.92 -13.01
C ALA A 361 -1.73 -6.84 -13.91
N ALA A 362 -1.41 -6.38 -15.12
CA ALA A 362 -0.55 -7.11 -16.06
C ALA A 362 0.87 -7.33 -15.50
N GLN A 363 1.47 -6.35 -14.82
CA GLN A 363 2.79 -6.50 -14.20
C GLN A 363 2.77 -7.45 -13.00
N SER A 364 1.62 -7.60 -12.33
CA SER A 364 1.45 -8.54 -11.21
C SER A 364 1.27 -9.99 -11.67
N GLY A 365 0.92 -10.23 -12.94
CA GLY A 365 0.64 -11.56 -13.48
C GLY A 365 -0.85 -11.89 -13.70
N VAL A 366 -1.77 -10.92 -13.56
CA VAL A 366 -3.19 -11.13 -13.87
C VAL A 366 -3.35 -11.29 -15.39
N ASP A 367 -3.86 -12.43 -15.85
CA ASP A 367 -4.08 -12.71 -17.28
C ASP A 367 -5.09 -11.76 -17.92
N ARG A 368 -6.18 -11.45 -17.20
CA ARG A 368 -7.27 -10.56 -17.66
C ARG A 368 -7.88 -9.69 -16.57
N LEU A 369 -8.15 -8.43 -16.87
CA LEU A 369 -8.94 -7.52 -16.02
C LEU A 369 -10.09 -6.91 -16.84
N GLN A 370 -11.29 -6.94 -16.26
CA GLN A 370 -12.55 -6.58 -16.91
C GLN A 370 -13.25 -5.48 -16.11
N PHE A 371 -13.35 -4.28 -16.69
CA PHE A 371 -14.02 -3.16 -16.05
C PHE A 371 -15.55 -3.30 -16.14
N HIS A 372 -16.24 -3.26 -15.00
CA HIS A 372 -17.69 -3.15 -14.94
C HIS A 372 -18.11 -1.89 -15.69
N THR A 373 -18.82 -2.07 -16.81
CA THR A 373 -19.26 -1.02 -17.72
C THR A 373 -20.73 -1.15 -18.01
N ASN A 374 -21.41 -0.03 -17.95
CA ASN A 374 -22.80 0.13 -18.34
C ASN A 374 -22.94 0.21 -19.87
N THR A 375 -24.06 -0.27 -20.40
CA THR A 375 -24.47 -0.09 -21.82
C THR A 375 -25.70 0.82 -21.95
N THR A 376 -26.55 0.88 -20.93
CA THR A 376 -27.80 1.67 -20.80
C THR A 376 -27.61 3.08 -20.18
N GLY A 377 -26.37 3.55 -20.01
CA GLY A 377 -26.05 4.71 -19.16
C GLY A 377 -26.06 6.09 -19.82
N VAL A 378 -26.71 7.06 -19.18
CA VAL A 378 -26.50 8.50 -19.45
C VAL A 378 -25.26 9.01 -18.70
N CYS A 379 -24.40 9.78 -19.39
CA CYS A 379 -23.14 10.26 -18.84
C CYS A 379 -23.33 11.10 -17.57
N GLY A 380 -22.75 10.64 -16.45
CA GLY A 380 -22.79 11.33 -15.16
C GLY A 380 -24.04 11.08 -14.31
N ASP A 381 -24.94 10.17 -14.71
CA ASP A 381 -26.20 9.89 -14.00
C ASP A 381 -26.06 8.89 -12.83
N PHE A 382 -25.09 9.12 -11.95
CA PHE A 382 -24.80 8.29 -10.79
C PHE A 382 -26.00 8.17 -9.83
N LYS A 383 -26.28 6.95 -9.35
CA LYS A 383 -27.33 6.68 -8.35
C LYS A 383 -26.78 5.99 -7.10
N PRO A 384 -27.07 6.49 -5.90
CA PRO A 384 -26.88 5.75 -4.65
C PRO A 384 -27.68 4.45 -4.63
N ARG A 385 -27.11 3.40 -4.03
CA ARG A 385 -27.69 2.04 -3.90
C ARG A 385 -29.05 2.00 -3.19
N ASP A 386 -29.34 3.01 -2.35
CA ASP A 386 -30.55 3.15 -1.55
C ASP A 386 -31.63 4.04 -2.21
N SER A 387 -31.39 4.56 -3.42
CA SER A 387 -32.38 5.34 -4.14
C SER A 387 -33.54 4.47 -4.65
N ALA A 388 -34.76 5.02 -4.66
CA ALA A 388 -35.94 4.33 -5.20
C ALA A 388 -35.84 4.04 -6.72
N ASP A 389 -34.92 4.75 -7.41
CA ASP A 389 -34.57 4.54 -8.82
C ASP A 389 -33.43 3.51 -9.01
N TYR A 390 -33.14 2.68 -7.99
CA TYR A 390 -32.21 1.54 -8.03
C TYR A 390 -32.95 0.18 -7.99
N PRO A 391 -33.91 -0.12 -8.89
CA PRO A 391 -34.54 -1.44 -8.95
C PRO A 391 -33.57 -2.44 -9.58
N ILE A 392 -32.69 -3.02 -8.75
CA ILE A 392 -31.75 -4.11 -9.05
C ILE A 392 -30.59 -3.70 -9.98
N SER A 393 -30.78 -2.72 -10.87
CA SER A 393 -29.75 -2.05 -11.69
C SER A 393 -30.40 -0.80 -12.37
N TYR A 394 -29.85 -0.04 -13.32
CA TYR A 394 -28.52 0.03 -13.96
C TYR A 394 -28.21 1.51 -14.15
N ARG A 395 -27.21 2.07 -13.44
CA ARG A 395 -26.55 3.36 -13.79
C ARG A 395 -25.07 3.31 -13.43
N TYR A 396 -24.38 2.26 -13.86
CA TYR A 396 -22.95 2.12 -13.65
C TYR A 396 -22.14 3.10 -14.51
N TYR A 397 -20.99 3.49 -13.99
CA TYR A 397 -19.98 4.24 -14.72
C TYR A 397 -19.22 3.29 -15.66
N GLY A 398 -19.37 3.48 -16.96
CA GLY A 398 -18.74 2.63 -17.98
C GLY A 398 -17.69 3.33 -18.83
N ALA A 399 -17.05 2.55 -19.71
CA ALA A 399 -16.20 3.07 -20.78
C ALA A 399 -17.01 3.91 -21.79
N PHE A 400 -18.30 3.60 -21.91
CA PHE A 400 -19.26 4.24 -22.81
C PHE A 400 -20.43 4.84 -22.04
N CYS A 401 -21.03 5.90 -22.58
CA CYS A 401 -22.30 6.45 -22.11
C CYS A 401 -22.93 7.33 -23.20
N ALA A 402 -24.24 7.56 -23.13
CA ALA A 402 -24.93 8.53 -23.98
C ALA A 402 -24.98 9.92 -23.33
N ALA A 403 -24.86 10.99 -24.11
CA ALA A 403 -24.89 12.36 -23.57
C ALA A 403 -26.24 12.73 -22.91
N THR A 404 -27.35 12.16 -23.40
CA THR A 404 -28.71 12.37 -22.88
C THR A 404 -29.55 11.11 -23.08
N GLN A 405 -30.70 11.02 -22.41
CA GLN A 405 -31.67 9.94 -22.63
C GLN A 405 -32.13 9.84 -24.10
N ALA A 406 -32.37 10.97 -24.78
CA ALA A 406 -32.74 10.97 -26.20
C ALA A 406 -31.58 10.52 -27.12
N SER A 407 -30.34 10.81 -26.72
CA SER A 407 -29.14 10.29 -27.38
C SER A 407 -28.97 8.78 -27.13
N LEU A 408 -29.33 8.28 -25.95
CA LEU A 408 -29.31 6.84 -25.64
C LEU A 408 -30.32 6.07 -26.52
N GLU A 409 -31.55 6.58 -26.59
CA GLU A 409 -32.62 6.05 -27.44
C GLU A 409 -32.17 5.98 -28.92
N ALA A 410 -31.49 7.03 -29.40
CA ALA A 410 -31.01 7.17 -30.78
C ALA A 410 -29.62 6.53 -31.08
N ASP A 411 -29.11 5.65 -30.21
CA ASP A 411 -27.79 4.99 -30.32
C ASP A 411 -26.59 5.96 -30.47
N GLU A 412 -26.59 7.06 -29.73
CA GLU A 412 -25.51 8.06 -29.75
C GLU A 412 -24.46 7.84 -28.64
N LEU A 413 -23.85 6.65 -28.61
CA LEU A 413 -22.81 6.31 -27.64
C LEU A 413 -21.54 7.17 -27.79
N SER A 414 -21.08 7.68 -26.66
CA SER A 414 -19.90 8.55 -26.48
C SER A 414 -18.83 7.86 -25.63
N ALA A 415 -17.57 8.21 -25.84
CA ALA A 415 -16.45 7.75 -25.03
C ALA A 415 -16.41 8.50 -23.67
N ASN A 416 -16.22 7.75 -22.58
CA ASN A 416 -16.04 8.25 -21.22
C ASN A 416 -14.53 8.21 -20.84
N PRO A 417 -14.04 8.88 -19.77
CA PRO A 417 -12.61 8.86 -19.44
C PRO A 417 -11.98 7.47 -19.31
N LEU A 418 -12.71 6.49 -18.74
CA LEU A 418 -12.29 5.09 -18.65
C LEU A 418 -11.92 4.47 -20.02
N TYR A 419 -12.68 4.76 -21.09
CA TYR A 419 -12.35 4.30 -22.44
C TYR A 419 -10.96 4.79 -22.87
N TYR A 420 -10.59 6.03 -22.56
CA TYR A 420 -9.31 6.59 -23.00
C TYR A 420 -8.11 5.95 -22.31
N GLY A 421 -8.25 5.53 -21.04
CA GLY A 421 -7.20 4.76 -20.35
C GLY A 421 -7.06 3.35 -20.88
N ILE A 422 -8.17 2.66 -21.17
CA ILE A 422 -8.17 1.35 -21.85
C ILE A 422 -7.53 1.50 -23.25
N TRP A 423 -7.95 2.51 -24.03
CA TRP A 423 -7.42 2.76 -25.37
C TRP A 423 -5.93 3.11 -25.38
N ALA A 424 -5.44 3.82 -24.35
CA ALA A 424 -4.03 4.09 -24.13
C ALA A 424 -3.24 2.81 -23.77
N PHE A 425 -3.80 1.95 -22.91
CA PHE A 425 -3.22 0.65 -22.58
C PHE A 425 -3.09 -0.24 -23.82
N ARG A 426 -4.09 -0.23 -24.72
CA ARG A 426 -4.05 -0.90 -26.03
C ARG A 426 -3.02 -0.33 -27.03
N GLN A 427 -2.29 0.75 -26.68
CA GLN A 427 -1.10 1.20 -27.44
C GLN A 427 0.21 0.59 -26.91
N VAL A 428 0.19 -0.06 -25.74
CA VAL A 428 1.33 -0.78 -25.20
C VAL A 428 1.39 -2.16 -25.88
N PRO A 429 2.51 -2.56 -26.49
CA PRO A 429 2.60 -3.86 -27.17
C PRO A 429 2.63 -5.00 -26.15
N GLN A 430 2.09 -6.15 -26.55
CA GLN A 430 2.37 -7.42 -25.86
C GLN A 430 3.89 -7.64 -25.76
N GLY A 431 4.33 -8.19 -24.64
CA GLY A 431 5.75 -8.32 -24.34
C GLY A 431 6.00 -8.55 -22.86
N ARG A 432 7.27 -8.51 -22.46
CA ARG A 432 7.70 -8.73 -21.08
C ARG A 432 7.93 -7.39 -20.38
N PHE A 433 7.49 -7.25 -19.14
CA PHE A 433 7.78 -6.04 -18.35
C PHE A 433 9.28 -5.86 -18.13
N VAL A 434 9.72 -4.61 -18.12
CA VAL A 434 11.08 -4.17 -17.83
C VAL A 434 10.98 -3.25 -16.62
N ASP A 435 11.82 -3.50 -15.61
CA ASP A 435 11.77 -2.75 -14.37
C ASP A 435 12.32 -1.34 -14.59
N LEU A 436 11.66 -0.36 -13.97
CA LEU A 436 12.11 1.02 -13.94
C LEU A 436 12.37 1.38 -12.49
N ASP A 437 13.56 1.92 -12.20
CA ASP A 437 13.87 2.42 -10.87
C ASP A 437 13.12 3.75 -10.65
N VAL A 438 11.96 3.66 -9.98
CA VAL A 438 11.13 4.78 -9.52
C VAL A 438 11.09 4.69 -8.00
N ALA A 439 11.69 5.66 -7.31
CA ALA A 439 11.63 5.72 -5.85
C ALA A 439 10.19 5.95 -5.36
N ASP A 440 9.80 5.33 -4.23
CA ASP A 440 8.44 5.45 -3.69
C ASP A 440 8.10 6.92 -3.29
N GLU A 441 9.13 7.74 -2.99
CA GLU A 441 9.01 9.20 -2.75
C GLU A 441 8.70 10.05 -4.01
N HIS A 442 8.56 9.42 -5.16
CA HIS A 442 8.10 10.06 -6.40
C HIS A 442 6.67 9.63 -6.78
N LEU A 443 6.02 8.79 -5.96
CA LEU A 443 4.64 8.35 -6.18
C LEU A 443 3.59 9.46 -5.91
N ASP A 444 3.99 10.62 -5.43
CA ASP A 444 3.16 11.84 -5.44
C ASP A 444 3.19 12.58 -6.80
N LYS A 445 4.10 12.21 -7.72
CA LYS A 445 4.34 12.90 -9.00
C LYS A 445 4.20 12.01 -10.24
N LEU A 446 4.75 10.80 -10.21
CA LEU A 446 4.94 9.95 -11.38
C LEU A 446 4.58 8.48 -11.10
N ARG A 447 4.06 7.77 -12.10
CA ARG A 447 4.21 6.31 -12.28
C ARG A 447 4.97 6.05 -13.56
N ALA A 448 5.71 4.96 -13.61
CA ALA A 448 6.36 4.54 -14.84
C ALA A 448 6.34 3.03 -15.01
N TYR A 449 6.10 2.59 -16.25
CA TYR A 449 6.12 1.20 -16.67
C TYR A 449 6.97 1.07 -17.94
N ALA A 450 7.65 -0.05 -18.12
CA ALA A 450 8.27 -0.38 -19.39
C ALA A 450 7.93 -1.81 -19.82
N VAL A 451 7.76 -2.02 -21.12
CA VAL A 451 7.51 -3.33 -21.73
C VAL A 451 8.42 -3.50 -22.94
N GLU A 452 9.14 -4.62 -23.00
CA GLU A 452 9.92 -5.07 -24.15
C GLU A 452 9.04 -6.00 -25.01
N GLY A 453 8.57 -5.50 -26.16
CA GLY A 453 7.83 -6.29 -27.14
C GLY A 453 8.73 -7.16 -28.01
N GLU A 454 8.16 -8.18 -28.67
CA GLU A 454 8.86 -9.27 -29.39
C GLU A 454 10.02 -8.84 -30.32
N ALA A 455 9.94 -7.65 -30.91
CA ALA A 455 10.96 -7.10 -31.80
C ALA A 455 12.19 -6.46 -31.07
N GLY A 456 12.28 -6.58 -29.75
CA GLY A 456 13.21 -5.82 -28.91
C GLY A 456 12.85 -4.32 -28.87
N ALA A 457 11.57 -4.00 -29.02
CA ALA A 457 11.05 -2.64 -29.02
C ALA A 457 10.59 -2.27 -27.61
N LEU A 458 11.38 -1.46 -26.91
CA LEU A 458 11.02 -0.95 -25.60
C LEU A 458 9.91 0.10 -25.73
N THR A 459 8.85 -0.07 -24.95
CA THR A 459 7.77 0.90 -24.78
C THR A 459 7.74 1.36 -23.33
N VAL A 460 8.04 2.64 -23.08
CA VAL A 460 8.00 3.25 -21.74
C VAL A 460 6.74 4.10 -21.61
N VAL A 461 5.92 3.85 -20.59
CA VAL A 461 4.72 4.62 -20.24
C VAL A 461 4.99 5.46 -18.99
N LEU A 462 4.82 6.78 -19.09
CA LEU A 462 5.00 7.72 -17.96
C LEU A 462 3.67 8.39 -17.58
N ILE A 463 3.12 8.09 -16.41
CA ILE A 463 1.84 8.65 -15.92
C ILE A 463 2.15 9.76 -14.91
N ASN A 464 1.97 11.02 -15.30
CA ASN A 464 2.01 12.14 -14.35
C ASN A 464 0.72 12.13 -13.52
N VAL A 465 0.84 12.14 -12.19
CA VAL A 465 -0.30 12.14 -11.25
C VAL A 465 -0.50 13.50 -10.54
N GLN A 466 0.33 14.50 -10.83
CA GLN A 466 0.12 15.89 -10.41
C GLN A 466 -1.05 16.51 -11.19
N ASP A 467 -1.85 17.32 -10.51
CA ASP A 467 -2.98 18.03 -11.11
C ASP A 467 -2.52 19.41 -11.65
N PRO A 468 -2.49 19.65 -12.97
CA PRO A 468 -2.02 20.91 -13.55
C PRO A 468 -2.93 22.11 -13.19
N ALA A 469 -4.15 21.87 -12.68
CA ALA A 469 -5.03 22.91 -12.17
C ALA A 469 -4.62 23.43 -10.77
N ARG A 470 -3.68 22.77 -10.08
CA ARG A 470 -3.18 23.15 -8.76
C ARG A 470 -1.98 24.09 -8.84
N ALA A 471 -1.94 25.07 -7.93
CA ALA A 471 -0.90 26.10 -7.89
C ALA A 471 0.48 25.55 -7.49
N GLU A 472 0.49 24.42 -6.80
CA GLU A 472 1.65 23.66 -6.35
C GLU A 472 2.20 22.65 -7.37
N SER A 473 1.56 22.50 -8.55
CA SER A 473 2.07 21.60 -9.60
C SER A 473 3.36 22.14 -10.24
N THR A 474 4.41 21.33 -10.24
CA THR A 474 5.72 21.69 -10.80
C THR A 474 5.83 21.38 -12.29
N GLN A 475 6.78 22.02 -12.98
CA GLN A 475 7.16 21.64 -14.35
C GLN A 475 8.36 20.69 -14.31
N ASP A 476 8.08 19.44 -13.92
CA ASP A 476 9.09 18.39 -13.80
C ASP A 476 9.52 17.85 -15.17
N ALA A 477 10.78 17.41 -15.26
CA ALA A 477 11.39 16.83 -16.44
C ALA A 477 11.79 15.37 -16.14
N VAL A 478 11.38 14.43 -17.01
CA VAL A 478 11.78 13.03 -16.90
C VAL A 478 12.85 12.69 -17.93
N THR A 479 14.04 12.35 -17.43
CA THR A 479 15.16 11.80 -18.20
C THR A 479 15.05 10.27 -18.20
N LEU A 480 15.16 9.65 -19.38
CA LEU A 480 15.07 8.20 -19.55
C LEU A 480 16.41 7.63 -20.03
N ASN A 481 17.08 6.87 -19.15
CA ASN A 481 18.32 6.17 -19.46
C ASN A 481 18.02 4.87 -20.22
N LEU A 482 17.76 5.01 -21.54
CA LEU A 482 17.43 3.87 -22.40
C LEU A 482 18.69 3.04 -22.75
N PRO A 483 18.56 1.70 -22.89
CA PRO A 483 19.66 0.85 -23.36
C PRO A 483 20.18 1.27 -24.74
N ALA A 484 21.49 1.16 -24.99
CA ALA A 484 22.17 1.61 -26.23
C ALA A 484 21.71 0.90 -27.55
N ALA A 485 20.81 -0.07 -27.45
CA ALA A 485 20.07 -0.64 -28.58
C ALA A 485 18.97 0.29 -29.11
N CYS A 486 18.38 1.12 -28.25
CA CYS A 486 17.36 2.12 -28.57
C CYS A 486 18.01 3.33 -29.28
N ARG A 487 17.60 3.63 -30.52
CA ARG A 487 18.25 4.65 -31.37
C ARG A 487 17.31 5.63 -32.07
N THR A 488 16.01 5.43 -31.91
CA THR A 488 14.91 6.14 -32.56
C THR A 488 13.74 6.13 -31.58
N GLY A 489 12.79 7.06 -31.69
CA GLY A 489 11.63 7.08 -30.79
C GLY A 489 10.45 7.84 -31.38
N ARG A 490 9.24 7.36 -31.09
CA ARG A 490 7.97 8.05 -31.31
C ARG A 490 7.26 8.23 -29.96
N GLN A 491 6.83 9.45 -29.64
CA GLN A 491 5.95 9.72 -28.49
C GLN A 491 4.48 9.56 -28.89
N VAL A 492 3.69 8.94 -28.02
CA VAL A 492 2.22 9.09 -27.97
C VAL A 492 1.84 9.68 -26.61
N THR A 493 0.78 10.47 -26.56
CA THR A 493 0.34 11.23 -25.38
C THR A 493 -1.16 11.01 -25.16
N LEU A 494 -1.57 10.58 -23.98
CA LEU A 494 -2.94 10.77 -23.49
C LEU A 494 -3.00 12.07 -22.68
N ARG A 495 -3.91 12.99 -23.03
CA ARG A 495 -4.07 14.27 -22.34
C ARG A 495 -5.53 14.72 -22.31
N SER A 496 -5.88 15.60 -21.38
CA SER A 496 -7.03 16.50 -21.51
C SER A 496 -6.54 17.92 -21.80
N ASP A 497 -7.19 18.63 -22.73
CA ASP A 497 -6.91 20.05 -23.01
C ASP A 497 -7.84 21.00 -22.20
N ALA A 498 -8.51 20.47 -21.17
CA ALA A 498 -9.44 21.22 -20.30
C ALA A 498 -8.73 21.93 -19.13
N PRO A 499 -9.16 23.16 -18.75
CA PRO A 499 -8.53 23.92 -17.66
C PRO A 499 -8.76 23.35 -16.26
N GLU A 500 -9.73 22.44 -16.08
CA GLU A 500 -10.02 21.75 -14.82
C GLU A 500 -9.03 20.60 -14.50
N GLY A 501 -8.02 20.37 -15.35
CA GLY A 501 -6.93 19.42 -15.07
C GLY A 501 -7.41 17.99 -14.88
N LEU A 502 -6.96 17.33 -13.80
CA LEU A 502 -7.38 15.96 -13.48
C LEU A 502 -8.88 15.87 -13.12
N ALA A 503 -9.47 16.95 -12.63
CA ALA A 503 -10.90 17.04 -12.31
C ALA A 503 -11.80 17.35 -13.53
N SER A 504 -11.24 17.46 -14.75
CA SER A 504 -12.02 17.69 -15.97
C SER A 504 -13.06 16.60 -16.21
N LEU A 505 -14.31 17.01 -16.37
CA LEU A 505 -15.45 16.13 -16.69
C LEU A 505 -15.81 16.13 -18.19
N ASP A 506 -15.10 16.89 -19.03
CA ASP A 506 -15.33 16.94 -20.48
C ASP A 506 -14.46 15.89 -21.19
N ALA A 507 -15.04 14.71 -21.41
CA ALA A 507 -14.43 13.61 -22.15
C ALA A 507 -14.13 13.95 -23.63
N GLY A 508 -14.71 15.02 -24.18
CA GLY A 508 -14.41 15.57 -25.50
C GLY A 508 -13.22 16.55 -25.54
N GLN A 509 -12.56 16.81 -24.40
CA GLN A 509 -11.21 17.39 -24.38
C GLN A 509 -10.11 16.33 -24.25
N ILE A 510 -10.45 15.04 -24.08
CA ILE A 510 -9.48 13.96 -23.90
C ILE A 510 -9.01 13.45 -25.27
N SER A 511 -7.71 13.40 -25.49
CA SER A 511 -7.12 12.91 -26.75
C SER A 511 -5.93 11.99 -26.53
N LEU A 512 -5.78 10.99 -27.41
CA LEU A 512 -4.66 10.06 -27.46
C LEU A 512 -3.90 10.26 -28.78
N GLY A 513 -2.63 10.66 -28.69
CA GLY A 513 -1.79 10.98 -29.86
C GLY A 513 -2.33 12.15 -30.70
N GLY A 514 -3.16 13.02 -30.12
CA GLY A 514 -3.88 14.08 -30.82
C GLY A 514 -5.19 13.63 -31.51
N GLN A 515 -5.61 12.37 -31.33
CA GLN A 515 -6.95 11.91 -31.71
C GLN A 515 -7.90 11.97 -30.51
N ASP A 516 -8.92 12.84 -30.60
CA ASP A 516 -10.14 12.76 -29.80
C ASP A 516 -11.06 11.63 -30.33
N ARG A 517 -11.89 11.06 -29.46
CA ARG A 517 -12.96 10.11 -29.81
C ARG A 517 -14.33 10.54 -29.28
N GLY A 518 -14.43 11.73 -28.71
CA GLY A 518 -15.64 12.46 -28.40
C GLY A 518 -16.47 12.79 -29.64
N THR A 519 -17.72 13.18 -29.42
CA THR A 519 -18.72 13.28 -30.48
C THR A 519 -18.59 14.57 -31.29
N HIS A 520 -18.06 14.49 -32.50
CA HIS A 520 -18.19 15.55 -33.51
C HIS A 520 -19.63 15.61 -34.09
N GLY A 521 -20.59 16.00 -33.24
CA GLY A 521 -22.04 15.95 -33.49
C GLY A 521 -22.82 17.26 -33.27
N ARG A 522 -22.12 18.41 -33.28
CA ARG A 522 -22.59 19.78 -32.91
C ARG A 522 -22.65 20.09 -31.41
N ARG A 523 -22.19 21.31 -31.08
CA ARG A 523 -22.18 21.95 -29.76
C ARG A 523 -23.48 21.77 -28.96
N GLN A 524 -23.35 21.26 -27.74
CA GLN A 524 -24.10 21.76 -26.58
C GLN A 524 -23.14 22.08 -25.45
N ARG A 525 -23.31 23.23 -24.79
CA ARG A 525 -22.72 23.48 -23.47
C ARG A 525 -23.78 23.13 -22.44
N TYR A 526 -23.44 22.34 -21.43
CA TYR A 526 -24.30 22.23 -20.25
C TYR A 526 -24.29 23.58 -19.52
N ALA A 527 -25.47 24.19 -19.44
CA ALA A 527 -25.70 25.44 -18.73
C ALA A 527 -27.11 25.40 -18.12
N ALA A 528 -27.22 25.82 -16.86
CA ALA A 528 -28.51 25.90 -16.17
C ALA A 528 -29.47 26.90 -16.87
N GLY A 529 -30.77 26.64 -16.77
CA GLY A 529 -31.76 27.17 -17.71
C GLY A 529 -31.96 28.69 -17.73
N GLY A 530 -31.98 29.25 -18.94
CA GLY A 530 -32.43 30.62 -19.26
C GLY A 530 -32.79 30.75 -20.75
N ARG A 531 -33.92 31.36 -21.10
CA ARG A 531 -34.49 31.26 -22.47
C ARG A 531 -34.31 32.51 -23.35
N ARG A 532 -33.84 32.22 -24.59
CA ARG A 532 -34.17 32.84 -25.91
C ARG A 532 -33.52 34.15 -26.39
N SER A 533 -33.05 34.03 -27.64
CA SER A 533 -33.10 34.97 -28.80
C SER A 533 -31.86 35.81 -29.14
N GLY A 534 -31.63 36.01 -30.45
CA GLY A 534 -30.53 36.80 -31.03
C GLY A 534 -29.72 36.05 -32.10
N ARG A 535 -29.30 36.75 -33.17
CA ARG A 535 -28.29 36.31 -34.16
C ARG A 535 -27.11 37.33 -34.15
N PRO A 536 -25.89 36.97 -34.58
CA PRO A 536 -24.65 37.70 -34.24
C PRO A 536 -24.15 38.66 -35.35
N PRO A 537 -23.13 39.49 -35.01
CA PRO A 537 -21.97 39.78 -35.89
C PRO A 537 -20.61 39.39 -35.24
N VAL A 538 -19.50 39.79 -35.89
CA VAL A 538 -18.07 39.39 -35.71
C VAL A 538 -17.25 40.66 -35.30
N GLY A 539 -16.05 40.69 -34.65
CA GLY A 539 -14.98 39.70 -34.37
C GLY A 539 -13.71 40.20 -33.58
N HIS A 540 -12.53 40.29 -34.26
CA HIS A 540 -11.11 40.50 -33.80
C HIS A 540 -10.74 41.54 -32.70
N GLY A 541 -9.81 41.19 -31.78
CA GLY A 541 -8.34 41.38 -31.96
C GLY A 541 -7.59 42.60 -31.37
N ASP A 542 -6.60 42.34 -30.49
CA ASP A 542 -5.14 42.44 -30.78
C ASP A 542 -4.27 41.77 -29.65
N ARG A 543 -3.00 41.45 -29.98
CA ARG A 543 -1.80 41.20 -29.15
C ARG A 543 -1.91 40.85 -27.65
N GLY A 544 -1.99 39.55 -27.36
CA GLY A 544 -0.85 38.72 -26.91
C GLY A 544 -0.11 38.98 -25.58
N THR A 545 -0.04 37.93 -24.73
CA THR A 545 1.13 37.54 -23.92
C THR A 545 1.07 36.04 -23.56
N GLY A 546 2.23 35.37 -23.52
CA GLY A 546 2.51 34.07 -22.89
C GLY A 546 1.38 33.06 -22.62
N HIS A 547 1.31 32.01 -23.42
CA HIS A 547 0.90 30.68 -22.95
C HIS A 547 2.12 29.76 -22.93
N ARG A 548 2.33 29.03 -21.82
CA ARG A 548 3.28 27.91 -21.79
C ARG A 548 2.61 26.73 -22.52
N PRO A 549 3.36 25.94 -23.31
CA PRO A 549 2.81 24.73 -23.92
C PRO A 549 2.89 23.57 -22.92
N ASP A 550 1.77 23.25 -22.26
CA ASP A 550 1.70 22.12 -21.35
C ASP A 550 1.81 20.78 -22.11
N ARG A 551 2.54 19.83 -21.51
CA ARG A 551 2.97 18.58 -22.15
C ARG A 551 2.74 17.39 -21.21
N HIS A 552 1.54 16.85 -21.25
CA HIS A 552 1.22 15.60 -20.55
C HIS A 552 1.71 14.37 -21.33
N LEU A 553 1.97 13.30 -20.57
CA LEU A 553 2.24 11.89 -20.95
C LEU A 553 3.26 11.60 -22.08
N LEU A 554 4.09 10.60 -21.80
CA LEU A 554 5.11 10.10 -22.69
C LEU A 554 4.96 8.58 -22.85
N ALA A 555 4.58 8.14 -24.05
CA ALA A 555 4.72 6.74 -24.48
C ALA A 555 5.78 6.68 -25.59
N LEU A 556 7.04 6.38 -25.24
CA LEU A 556 8.13 6.23 -26.22
C LEU A 556 8.19 4.81 -26.75
N SER A 557 8.08 4.63 -28.08
CA SER A 557 8.33 3.35 -28.76
C SER A 557 9.47 3.47 -29.78
N THR A 558 10.42 2.53 -29.76
CA THR A 558 11.70 2.62 -30.50
C THR A 558 11.81 1.58 -31.62
N GLY A 559 11.58 2.00 -32.88
CA GLY A 559 11.51 1.08 -34.04
C GLY A 559 12.76 1.04 -34.94
N ARG A 560 13.12 -0.16 -35.42
CA ARG A 560 14.08 -0.37 -36.53
C ARG A 560 13.35 -0.40 -37.88
N SER A 561 13.80 0.40 -38.84
CA SER A 561 13.30 0.38 -40.23
C SER A 561 14.44 0.42 -41.25
N ARG A 562 14.35 -0.42 -42.30
CA ARG A 562 15.12 -0.25 -43.56
C ARG A 562 14.32 0.62 -44.54
N PRO A 563 14.97 1.41 -45.43
CA PRO A 563 14.29 2.48 -46.19
C PRO A 563 13.81 2.09 -47.61
N GLY A 564 12.76 2.76 -48.08
CA GLY A 564 12.38 2.87 -49.50
C GLY A 564 10.92 3.35 -49.72
N GLY A 565 10.64 4.20 -50.73
CA GLY A 565 9.26 4.42 -51.25
C GLY A 565 8.63 5.83 -51.25
N THR A 566 9.29 6.82 -51.86
CA THR A 566 8.74 8.08 -52.47
C THR A 566 7.21 8.29 -52.68
N GLY A 567 6.67 9.50 -52.38
CA GLY A 567 5.38 10.01 -52.97
C GLY A 567 4.68 11.23 -52.28
N PRO A 568 4.27 12.31 -52.99
CA PRO A 568 3.56 13.51 -52.43
C PRO A 568 2.24 13.88 -53.22
N PRO A 569 1.61 15.10 -53.20
CA PRO A 569 1.53 16.26 -52.25
C PRO A 569 0.10 16.90 -51.95
N VAL A 570 -0.04 17.62 -50.82
CA VAL A 570 -0.51 19.04 -50.57
C VAL A 570 -1.42 19.76 -51.63
N PRO A 571 -2.58 20.42 -51.31
CA PRO A 571 -2.59 21.84 -50.81
C PRO A 571 -3.78 22.45 -49.98
N ASP A 572 -3.51 23.64 -49.40
CA ASP A 572 -4.32 24.70 -48.72
C ASP A 572 -5.26 25.52 -49.67
N PRO A 573 -6.04 26.61 -49.31
CA PRO A 573 -5.91 27.57 -48.16
C PRO A 573 -7.16 28.31 -47.53
N VAL A 574 -6.82 29.20 -46.55
CA VAL A 574 -7.50 30.34 -45.84
C VAL A 574 -8.31 31.36 -46.73
N PRO A 575 -9.08 32.43 -46.26
CA PRO A 575 -8.89 33.33 -45.08
C PRO A 575 -10.12 34.08 -44.40
N THR A 576 -9.84 34.98 -43.41
CA THR A 576 -10.54 36.25 -42.99
C THR A 576 -11.92 36.27 -42.25
N ASP A 577 -12.38 37.32 -41.49
CA ASP A 577 -11.77 38.32 -40.55
C ASP A 577 -12.81 39.23 -39.79
N ASP A 578 -12.40 39.86 -38.66
CA ASP A 578 -12.66 41.25 -38.13
C ASP A 578 -13.75 41.71 -37.07
N ARG A 579 -13.23 42.45 -36.07
CA ARG A 579 -13.58 43.42 -34.95
C ARG A 579 -14.55 43.37 -33.71
N GLU A 580 -13.92 43.43 -32.51
CA GLU A 580 -14.09 44.19 -31.23
C GLU A 580 -15.38 44.32 -30.33
N SER A 581 -15.11 44.23 -29.01
CA SER A 581 -15.59 45.08 -27.86
C SER A 581 -17.02 44.92 -27.26
N ALA A 582 -17.35 45.40 -26.03
CA ALA A 582 -16.64 45.51 -24.72
C ALA A 582 -17.62 46.04 -23.61
N MET A 583 -17.22 45.96 -22.31
CA MET A 583 -17.75 46.72 -21.14
C MET A 583 -19.22 46.45 -20.69
N THR A 584 -19.68 46.60 -19.42
CA THR A 584 -19.12 46.90 -18.08
C THR A 584 -20.20 46.68 -16.99
N THR A 585 -19.84 46.72 -15.69
CA THR A 585 -20.65 47.23 -14.53
C THR A 585 -21.96 46.51 -14.10
N GLU A 586 -22.33 46.42 -12.81
CA GLU A 586 -21.56 46.38 -11.54
C GLU A 586 -22.46 46.00 -10.33
N HIS A 587 -21.85 45.76 -9.17
CA HIS A 587 -22.35 46.10 -7.82
C HIS A 587 -23.63 45.42 -7.21
N SER A 588 -23.41 44.63 -6.14
CA SER A 588 -23.65 45.06 -4.72
C SER A 588 -24.56 44.23 -3.76
N ARG A 589 -23.89 43.42 -2.92
CA ARG A 589 -23.97 43.37 -1.41
C ARG A 589 -25.19 42.78 -0.64
N ARG A 590 -24.81 42.06 0.44
CA ARG A 590 -25.42 41.89 1.81
C ARG A 590 -26.60 40.91 2.04
N ASN A 591 -26.31 39.77 2.66
CA ASN A 591 -26.41 39.47 4.12
C ASN A 591 -25.85 38.04 4.38
N VAL A 592 -25.16 37.60 5.45
CA VAL A 592 -24.74 38.06 6.81
C VAL A 592 -25.34 37.23 7.97
N LEU A 593 -24.56 36.22 8.40
CA LEU A 593 -24.33 35.71 9.78
C LEU A 593 -25.42 34.96 10.60
N ARG A 594 -25.09 33.69 10.97
CA ARG A 594 -25.23 32.96 12.29
C ARG A 594 -25.72 31.51 12.14
N TRP A 595 -25.50 30.56 13.07
CA TRP A 595 -24.39 30.18 14.00
C TRP A 595 -24.83 28.84 14.66
N ALA A 596 -23.88 28.01 15.11
CA ALA A 596 -24.03 26.59 15.53
C ALA A 596 -25.12 26.16 16.54
N ALA A 597 -25.53 24.87 16.49
CA ALA A 597 -25.98 24.02 17.63
C ALA A 597 -26.02 22.50 17.25
N ALA A 598 -25.85 21.61 18.25
CA ALA A 598 -25.91 20.12 18.20
C ALA A 598 -24.91 19.40 17.25
N THR A 599 -24.08 18.43 17.64
CA THR A 599 -23.86 17.70 18.91
C THR A 599 -25.03 16.85 19.44
N GLY A 600 -24.99 15.54 19.16
CA GLY A 600 -25.82 14.51 19.80
C GLY A 600 -25.67 13.12 19.16
N ALA A 601 -25.66 12.07 19.98
CA ALA A 601 -25.80 10.66 19.62
C ALA A 601 -24.81 10.06 18.59
N ALA A 602 -23.55 9.87 18.99
CA ALA A 602 -22.76 8.71 18.55
C ALA A 602 -22.87 7.63 19.63
N ALA A 603 -23.44 6.45 19.32
CA ALA A 603 -23.55 5.33 20.25
C ALA A 603 -23.68 3.99 19.52
N ALA A 604 -22.86 3.01 19.93
CA ALA A 604 -23.00 1.57 19.70
C ALA A 604 -23.33 1.09 18.26
N LEU A 605 -22.29 0.84 17.46
CA LEU A 605 -22.27 -0.25 16.47
C LEU A 605 -20.83 -0.73 16.24
N THR A 606 -20.43 -1.77 16.98
CA THR A 606 -19.12 -2.42 16.87
C THR A 606 -19.23 -3.70 16.03
N PRO A 607 -18.73 -3.74 14.79
CA PRO A 607 -18.52 -4.99 14.06
C PRO A 607 -17.23 -5.65 14.56
N LEU A 608 -17.28 -6.95 14.90
CA LEU A 608 -16.08 -7.71 15.24
C LEU A 608 -15.23 -7.92 13.98
N VAL A 609 -14.01 -7.39 13.98
CA VAL A 609 -13.02 -7.66 12.92
C VAL A 609 -12.18 -8.86 13.34
N GLY A 610 -12.65 -10.06 13.00
CA GLY A 610 -11.86 -11.27 13.11
C GLY A 610 -10.74 -11.26 12.08
N GLY A 611 -9.49 -11.03 12.53
CA GLY A 611 -8.33 -11.08 11.65
C GLY A 611 -8.09 -12.49 11.11
N ARG A 612 -7.94 -12.62 9.79
CA ARG A 612 -7.28 -13.76 9.15
C ARG A 612 -6.01 -13.28 8.46
N ALA A 613 -4.97 -14.10 8.50
CA ALA A 613 -3.63 -13.73 8.09
C ALA A 613 -3.47 -13.71 6.56
N TYR A 614 -2.69 -12.76 6.06
CA TYR A 614 -2.07 -12.87 4.73
C TYR A 614 -1.07 -14.02 4.75
N ALA A 615 -1.23 -15.02 3.87
CA ALA A 615 -0.24 -16.07 3.65
C ALA A 615 0.91 -15.59 2.75
N ASP A 616 2.12 -16.10 2.99
CA ASP A 616 3.31 -15.83 2.18
C ASP A 616 3.37 -16.70 0.91
N PRO A 617 3.81 -16.19 -0.27
CA PRO A 617 3.81 -16.93 -1.55
C PRO A 617 4.82 -18.09 -1.70
N MET A 618 5.11 -18.84 -0.63
CA MET A 618 6.10 -19.94 -0.62
C MET A 618 5.56 -21.26 -0.04
N ARG A 619 4.23 -21.42 0.13
CA ARG A 619 3.62 -22.63 0.72
C ARG A 619 3.57 -23.85 -0.23
N ALA A 620 4.75 -24.34 -0.60
CA ALA A 620 4.98 -25.72 -1.03
C ALA A 620 6.25 -26.30 -0.34
N GLY A 621 6.08 -26.80 0.88
CA GLY A 621 7.03 -27.73 1.52
C GLY A 621 8.23 -27.17 2.29
N ASN A 622 8.67 -25.90 2.11
CA ASN A 622 9.80 -25.37 2.89
C ASN A 622 9.82 -23.83 3.03
N PRO A 623 9.51 -23.25 4.22
CA PRO A 623 9.53 -21.80 4.42
C PRO A 623 10.94 -21.19 4.31
N TRP A 624 12.01 -21.97 4.52
CA TRP A 624 13.40 -21.51 4.33
C TRP A 624 13.76 -21.21 2.87
N ALA A 625 12.85 -21.47 1.92
CA ALA A 625 12.93 -20.88 0.57
C ALA A 625 12.83 -19.35 0.61
N ARG A 626 12.01 -18.78 1.50
CA ARG A 626 11.90 -17.33 1.73
C ARG A 626 13.16 -16.76 2.37
N ALA A 627 13.73 -17.43 3.38
CA ALA A 627 15.04 -17.08 3.94
C ALA A 627 16.13 -16.95 2.85
N ARG A 628 16.23 -17.94 1.95
CA ARG A 628 17.18 -17.89 0.82
C ARG A 628 16.85 -16.78 -0.19
N TYR A 629 15.58 -16.46 -0.41
CA TYR A 629 15.18 -15.30 -1.21
C TYR A 629 15.61 -13.98 -0.56
N ILE A 630 15.45 -13.83 0.76
CA ILE A 630 15.87 -12.64 1.53
C ILE A 630 17.39 -12.46 1.41
N SER A 631 18.18 -13.49 1.78
CA SER A 631 19.65 -13.44 1.70
C SER A 631 20.17 -13.17 0.28
N ALA A 632 19.44 -13.60 -0.76
CA ALA A 632 19.80 -13.37 -2.16
C ALA A 632 19.27 -12.06 -2.78
N LYS A 633 18.30 -11.37 -2.16
CA LYS A 633 17.77 -10.07 -2.62
C LYS A 633 18.24 -8.89 -1.76
N VAL A 634 18.64 -9.11 -0.51
CA VAL A 634 19.30 -8.08 0.31
C VAL A 634 20.73 -7.87 -0.19
N GLY A 635 20.95 -6.71 -0.79
CA GLY A 635 22.15 -6.39 -1.55
C GLY A 635 22.87 -5.17 -1.00
N ARG A 636 24.20 -5.29 -0.86
CA ARG A 636 25.08 -4.18 -0.45
C ARG A 636 24.91 -2.98 -1.39
N PRO A 637 24.66 -1.76 -0.90
CA PRO A 637 24.76 -0.55 -1.70
C PRO A 637 26.18 -0.39 -2.29
N HIS A 638 26.26 0.18 -3.49
CA HIS A 638 27.52 0.40 -4.19
C HIS A 638 28.02 1.84 -3.96
N PHE A 639 29.11 1.98 -3.22
CA PHE A 639 29.82 3.25 -3.04
C PHE A 639 30.94 3.40 -4.08
N PRO A 640 31.03 4.52 -4.82
CA PRO A 640 32.18 4.83 -5.67
C PRO A 640 33.46 5.00 -4.84
N ASP A 641 34.58 4.44 -5.31
CA ASP A 641 35.91 4.51 -4.67
C ASP A 641 36.47 5.94 -4.62
N ARG A 642 35.98 6.72 -3.66
CA ARG A 642 36.29 8.15 -3.43
C ARG A 642 36.22 8.45 -1.95
N TRP A 643 37.30 9.01 -1.41
CA TRP A 643 37.54 9.09 0.04
C TRP A 643 37.59 10.54 0.55
N PHE A 644 36.71 10.85 1.49
CA PHE A 644 36.43 12.16 2.06
C PHE A 644 36.86 12.19 3.53
N ASP A 645 38.18 12.19 3.73
CA ASP A 645 38.87 12.27 5.02
C ASP A 645 38.45 13.52 5.82
N VAL A 646 37.76 13.31 6.94
CA VAL A 646 37.17 14.39 7.77
C VAL A 646 38.20 15.40 8.28
N THR A 647 39.48 15.01 8.42
CA THR A 647 40.55 15.92 8.85
C THR A 647 40.81 17.01 7.82
N ARG A 648 40.62 16.71 6.53
CA ARG A 648 40.71 17.69 5.43
C ARG A 648 39.57 18.69 5.42
N TYR A 649 38.45 18.35 6.08
CA TYR A 649 37.31 19.23 6.31
C TYR A 649 37.38 19.96 7.65
N GLY A 650 38.47 19.78 8.42
CA GLY A 650 38.77 20.48 9.66
C GLY A 650 38.44 19.73 10.95
N ALA A 651 38.18 18.42 10.89
CA ALA A 651 38.01 17.60 12.09
C ALA A 651 39.37 17.32 12.77
N VAL A 652 39.39 17.21 14.09
CA VAL A 652 40.61 16.96 14.87
C VAL A 652 40.40 15.76 15.80
N GLY A 653 41.26 14.76 15.69
CA GLY A 653 41.18 13.49 16.42
C GLY A 653 41.62 13.54 17.90
N ASP A 654 41.41 14.68 18.59
CA ASP A 654 41.89 14.94 19.95
C ASP A 654 40.90 14.56 21.08
N GLY A 655 39.65 14.25 20.73
CA GLY A 655 38.56 13.89 21.64
C GLY A 655 37.91 15.07 22.36
N VAL A 656 38.21 16.32 21.99
CA VAL A 656 37.68 17.54 22.63
C VAL A 656 37.23 18.63 21.64
N THR A 657 37.75 18.62 20.41
CA THR A 657 37.35 19.56 19.35
C THR A 657 36.04 19.10 18.71
N ASP A 658 35.04 19.99 18.66
CA ASP A 658 33.79 19.76 17.92
C ASP A 658 34.08 19.58 16.42
N CYS A 659 33.83 18.36 15.95
CA CYS A 659 34.01 17.93 14.57
C CYS A 659 32.69 17.93 13.78
N THR A 660 31.51 18.21 14.37
CA THR A 660 30.21 18.10 13.67
C THR A 660 30.18 18.93 12.39
N ALA A 661 30.65 20.16 12.44
CA ALA A 661 30.70 21.02 11.26
C ALA A 661 31.68 20.51 10.18
N ALA A 662 32.72 19.77 10.55
CA ALA A 662 33.68 19.17 9.62
C ALA A 662 33.18 17.86 9.01
N ILE A 663 32.58 16.98 9.83
CA ILE A 663 31.95 15.73 9.38
C ILE A 663 30.79 16.04 8.42
N ARG A 664 29.93 17.02 8.76
CA ARG A 664 28.86 17.49 7.87
C ARG A 664 29.40 17.94 6.50
N ARG A 665 30.45 18.76 6.47
CA ARG A 665 31.10 19.18 5.21
C ARG A 665 31.69 18.01 4.41
N ALA A 666 32.19 16.97 5.08
CA ALA A 666 32.68 15.76 4.41
C ALA A 666 31.52 14.96 3.78
N VAL A 667 30.40 14.79 4.49
CA VAL A 667 29.16 14.16 3.96
C VAL A 667 28.59 14.96 2.79
N GLU A 668 28.44 16.28 2.94
CA GLU A 668 27.97 17.18 1.89
C GLU A 668 28.84 17.08 0.63
N ALA A 669 30.18 17.09 0.78
CA ALA A 669 31.12 16.97 -0.32
C ALA A 669 31.08 15.58 -0.98
N CYS A 670 30.92 14.52 -0.18
CA CYS A 670 30.81 13.14 -0.64
C CYS A 670 29.54 12.95 -1.48
N HIS A 671 28.39 13.36 -0.96
CA HIS A 671 27.12 13.36 -1.66
C HIS A 671 27.17 14.19 -2.95
N THR A 672 27.70 15.42 -2.88
CA THR A 672 27.82 16.34 -4.04
C THR A 672 28.70 15.78 -5.16
N ALA A 673 29.68 14.93 -4.84
CA ALA A 673 30.46 14.21 -5.85
C ALA A 673 29.69 13.06 -6.53
N GLY A 674 28.50 12.70 -6.03
CA GLY A 674 27.73 11.51 -6.40
C GLY A 674 28.10 10.28 -5.58
N GLY A 675 28.55 10.45 -4.32
CA GLY A 675 28.76 9.37 -3.35
C GLY A 675 30.17 8.81 -3.21
N GLY A 676 30.38 8.01 -2.16
CA GLY A 676 31.65 7.41 -1.76
C GLY A 676 31.76 7.27 -0.23
N HIS A 677 32.99 7.32 0.29
CA HIS A 677 33.31 7.06 1.69
C HIS A 677 33.76 8.33 2.42
N VAL A 678 33.06 8.73 3.48
CA VAL A 678 33.50 9.72 4.47
C VAL A 678 34.37 9.02 5.49
N LEU A 679 35.67 9.29 5.45
CA LEU A 679 36.67 8.57 6.23
C LEU A 679 36.88 9.25 7.58
N VAL A 680 36.62 8.52 8.66
CA VAL A 680 37.08 8.84 10.02
C VAL A 680 38.36 8.02 10.30
N PRO A 681 39.56 8.64 10.20
CA PRO A 681 40.83 7.96 10.44
C PRO A 681 41.08 7.77 11.95
N ALA A 682 42.19 7.12 12.31
CA ALA A 682 42.61 6.91 13.70
C ALA A 682 42.59 8.20 14.54
N GLY A 683 42.04 8.14 15.76
CA GLY A 683 41.87 9.29 16.66
C GLY A 683 40.50 9.32 17.35
N ARG A 684 40.25 10.36 18.17
CA ARG A 684 38.99 10.55 18.91
C ARG A 684 38.27 11.80 18.39
N PHE A 685 37.05 11.68 17.89
CA PHE A 685 36.34 12.76 17.20
C PHE A 685 35.06 13.12 17.93
N ALA A 686 35.03 14.25 18.64
CA ALA A 686 33.85 14.72 19.36
C ALA A 686 32.83 15.36 18.39
N THR A 687 31.54 15.04 18.53
CA THR A 687 30.49 15.53 17.63
C THR A 687 29.10 15.45 18.27
N GLY A 688 28.21 16.40 17.95
CA GLY A 688 26.77 16.16 17.94
C GLY A 688 26.33 15.20 16.81
N PRO A 689 25.08 15.23 16.35
CA PRO A 689 24.54 14.24 15.42
C PRO A 689 25.19 14.31 14.02
N ILE A 690 25.33 13.15 13.40
CA ILE A 690 25.76 12.99 12.01
C ILE A 690 24.52 12.69 11.16
N HIS A 691 24.19 13.59 10.23
CA HIS A 691 23.14 13.36 9.24
C HIS A 691 23.78 12.85 7.95
N LEU A 692 23.41 11.65 7.51
CA LEU A 692 23.87 11.06 6.25
C LEU A 692 23.00 11.51 5.08
N LEU A 693 23.57 11.43 3.87
CA LEU A 693 22.91 11.76 2.61
C LEU A 693 23.07 10.58 1.64
N SER A 694 22.21 10.50 0.61
CA SER A 694 22.21 9.40 -0.34
C SER A 694 23.56 9.17 -1.00
N ASN A 695 23.94 7.90 -1.18
CA ASN A 695 25.22 7.43 -1.73
C ASN A 695 26.46 7.68 -0.84
N VAL A 696 26.29 8.00 0.45
CA VAL A 696 27.39 8.23 1.40
C VAL A 696 27.53 7.07 2.39
N ASP A 697 28.76 6.55 2.50
CA ASP A 697 29.21 5.66 3.57
C ASP A 697 30.04 6.42 4.61
N LEU A 698 29.69 6.34 5.89
CA LEU A 698 30.53 6.80 7.00
C LEU A 698 31.47 5.67 7.42
N HIS A 699 32.72 5.74 6.95
CA HIS A 699 33.73 4.71 7.17
C HIS A 699 34.62 5.02 8.38
N VAL A 700 34.46 4.27 9.47
CA VAL A 700 35.13 4.47 10.76
C VAL A 700 36.22 3.42 10.97
N THR A 701 37.48 3.83 10.85
CA THR A 701 38.64 2.92 10.92
C THR A 701 38.88 2.35 12.32
N ALA A 702 39.57 1.20 12.43
CA ALA A 702 39.71 0.44 13.68
C ALA A 702 40.24 1.25 14.89
N ASP A 703 41.20 2.15 14.67
CA ASP A 703 41.79 2.99 15.71
C ASP A 703 41.01 4.33 15.91
N ALA A 704 39.80 4.45 15.37
CA ALA A 704 38.95 5.64 15.45
C ALA A 704 37.81 5.46 16.46
N VAL A 705 37.53 6.52 17.23
CA VAL A 705 36.38 6.61 18.12
C VAL A 705 35.59 7.88 17.81
N VAL A 706 34.33 7.74 17.40
CA VAL A 706 33.39 8.85 17.27
C VAL A 706 32.69 9.03 18.62
N LEU A 707 32.88 10.19 19.24
CA LEU A 707 32.37 10.52 20.58
C LEU A 707 31.17 11.44 20.44
N PHE A 708 29.97 10.92 20.69
CA PHE A 708 28.75 11.70 20.60
C PHE A 708 28.56 12.62 21.82
N SER A 709 27.95 13.78 21.59
CA SER A 709 27.80 14.82 22.61
C SER A 709 26.88 14.40 23.75
N GLN A 710 27.29 14.75 24.97
CA GLN A 710 26.50 14.58 26.18
C GLN A 710 25.48 15.73 26.40
N ASN A 711 25.46 16.73 25.51
CA ASN A 711 24.53 17.86 25.57
C ASN A 711 23.33 17.64 24.62
N PRO A 712 22.09 17.44 25.14
CA PRO A 712 20.91 17.22 24.31
C PRO A 712 20.59 18.39 23.35
N ALA A 713 20.99 19.62 23.66
CA ALA A 713 20.74 20.76 22.80
C ALA A 713 21.50 20.69 21.45
N ASP A 714 22.57 19.89 21.37
CA ASP A 714 23.30 19.66 20.11
C ASP A 714 22.51 18.77 19.13
N TYR A 715 21.47 18.10 19.62
CA TYR A 715 20.55 17.23 18.86
C TYR A 715 19.27 17.95 18.42
N LEU A 716 19.27 19.28 18.43
CA LEU A 716 18.20 20.14 17.93
C LEU A 716 18.67 20.92 16.69
N PRO A 717 17.77 21.30 15.76
CA PRO A 717 16.31 21.20 15.81
C PRO A 717 15.79 19.76 15.73
N ALA A 718 14.56 19.57 16.23
CA ALA A 718 13.92 18.26 16.26
C ALA A 718 13.65 17.70 14.85
N VAL A 719 13.83 16.39 14.67
CA VAL A 719 13.66 15.65 13.42
C VAL A 719 12.53 14.62 13.54
N LEU A 720 12.02 14.13 12.40
CA LEU A 720 11.01 13.07 12.37
C LEU A 720 11.64 11.71 12.73
N THR A 721 11.22 11.15 13.85
CA THR A 721 11.76 9.93 14.45
C THR A 721 10.60 9.14 15.09
N ARG A 722 10.89 8.06 15.82
CA ARG A 722 9.93 7.38 16.70
C ARG A 722 10.44 7.23 18.12
N PHE A 723 9.50 7.20 19.07
CA PHE A 723 9.77 6.86 20.46
C PHE A 723 8.80 5.76 20.89
N GLU A 724 9.34 4.59 21.26
CA GLU A 724 8.57 3.40 21.66
C GLU A 724 7.40 3.10 20.67
N GLY A 725 7.69 3.15 19.37
CA GLY A 725 6.77 2.81 18.27
C GLY A 725 5.77 3.89 17.85
N VAL A 726 5.91 5.15 18.27
CA VAL A 726 5.01 6.27 17.89
C VAL A 726 5.77 7.35 17.13
N GLU A 727 5.26 7.79 15.96
CA GLU A 727 5.90 8.85 15.15
C GLU A 727 5.81 10.22 15.85
N LEU A 728 6.93 10.94 15.94
CA LEU A 728 7.02 12.29 16.53
C LEU A 728 8.15 13.13 15.93
N TYR A 729 8.19 14.42 16.28
CA TYR A 729 9.39 15.24 16.15
C TYR A 729 10.10 15.34 17.52
N ASN A 730 11.33 14.84 17.62
CA ASN A 730 12.14 14.84 18.84
C ASN A 730 13.64 15.10 18.51
N TYR A 731 14.51 15.08 19.52
CA TYR A 731 15.97 15.10 19.37
C TYR A 731 16.46 14.15 18.25
N SER A 732 17.39 14.65 17.43
CA SER A 732 18.08 13.86 16.41
C SER A 732 18.68 12.58 17.00
N PRO A 733 18.53 11.43 16.30
CA PRO A 733 19.40 10.28 16.50
C PRO A 733 20.87 10.64 16.30
N LEU A 734 21.77 9.83 16.86
CA LEU A 734 23.22 10.11 16.83
C LEU A 734 23.80 10.01 15.41
N ILE A 735 23.37 9.01 14.66
CA ILE A 735 23.53 8.89 13.21
C ILE A 735 22.13 8.75 12.60
N TYR A 736 21.75 9.68 11.74
CA TYR A 736 20.40 9.79 11.21
C TYR A 736 20.41 9.90 9.69
N ALA A 737 19.43 9.27 9.04
CA ALA A 737 19.14 9.46 7.62
C ALA A 737 17.63 9.44 7.42
N TYR A 738 17.09 10.37 6.63
CA TYR A 738 15.65 10.43 6.33
C TYR A 738 15.43 10.49 4.82
N GLY A 739 14.72 9.50 4.26
CA GLY A 739 14.44 9.44 2.82
C GLY A 739 15.73 9.38 1.97
N GLN A 740 16.75 8.66 2.44
CA GLN A 740 18.03 8.54 1.73
C GLN A 740 18.22 7.14 1.13
N GLU A 741 18.86 7.06 -0.03
CA GLU A 741 19.17 5.81 -0.72
C GLU A 741 20.68 5.55 -0.74
N ASN A 742 21.08 4.27 -0.66
CA ASN A 742 22.49 3.84 -0.70
C ASN A 742 23.33 4.49 0.41
N ILE A 743 23.02 4.20 1.68
CA ILE A 743 23.74 4.77 2.83
C ILE A 743 24.56 3.71 3.56
N GLY A 744 25.72 4.11 4.11
CA GLY A 744 26.64 3.23 4.82
C GLY A 744 27.06 3.78 6.18
N VAL A 745 27.22 2.89 7.15
CA VAL A 745 28.00 3.10 8.38
C VAL A 745 28.91 1.88 8.53
N THR A 746 30.14 1.96 8.05
CA THR A 746 31.03 0.81 7.90
C THR A 746 32.36 1.00 8.63
N GLY A 747 33.12 -0.09 8.76
CA GLY A 747 34.50 -0.07 9.23
C GLY A 747 34.74 -1.05 10.37
N ALA A 748 35.55 -0.64 11.35
CA ALA A 748 35.90 -1.47 12.51
C ALA A 748 36.17 -0.63 13.78
N GLY A 749 35.96 0.69 13.73
CA GLY A 749 36.13 1.57 14.89
C GLY A 749 34.91 1.65 15.78
N THR A 750 35.00 2.50 16.81
CA THR A 750 33.97 2.63 17.85
C THR A 750 33.07 3.85 17.62
N LEU A 751 31.76 3.62 17.70
CA LEU A 751 30.72 4.63 17.83
C LEU A 751 30.31 4.68 19.30
N ASP A 752 30.64 5.77 19.99
CA ASP A 752 30.50 5.90 21.45
C ASP A 752 29.48 6.99 21.79
N GLY A 753 28.28 6.57 22.20
CA GLY A 753 27.13 7.43 22.51
C GLY A 753 27.33 8.30 23.75
N GLN A 754 28.35 8.00 24.56
CA GLN A 754 28.69 8.66 25.81
C GLN A 754 27.56 8.79 26.85
N ALA A 755 26.50 7.98 26.75
CA ALA A 755 25.48 7.90 27.78
C ALA A 755 26.01 7.19 29.03
N ASP A 756 25.52 7.60 30.20
CA ASP A 756 25.90 7.07 31.51
C ASP A 756 24.89 7.51 32.60
N ASN A 757 25.15 7.20 33.88
CA ASN A 757 24.31 7.57 35.02
C ASN A 757 24.24 9.10 35.33
N ALA A 758 24.80 9.96 34.49
CA ALA A 758 24.60 11.41 34.47
C ALA A 758 24.06 11.93 33.12
N HIS A 759 24.24 11.20 32.02
CA HIS A 759 23.92 11.63 30.66
C HIS A 759 22.96 10.67 29.95
N TRP A 760 21.82 11.19 29.50
CA TRP A 760 20.68 10.46 28.91
C TRP A 760 19.99 9.45 29.84
N TRP A 761 20.65 8.40 30.33
CA TRP A 761 20.01 7.27 31.05
C TRP A 761 19.13 7.65 32.26
N PRO A 762 19.45 8.69 33.07
CA PRO A 762 18.56 9.14 34.16
C PRO A 762 17.14 9.47 33.70
N TRP A 763 16.93 9.82 32.42
CA TRP A 763 15.61 10.14 31.89
C TRP A 763 14.64 8.95 31.89
N LYS A 764 15.10 7.69 32.05
CA LYS A 764 14.20 6.54 32.27
C LYS A 764 13.46 6.61 33.62
N GLY A 765 13.87 7.47 34.55
CA GLY A 765 13.23 7.59 35.88
C GLY A 765 13.62 6.48 36.86
N LYS A 766 14.80 5.88 36.68
CA LYS A 766 15.28 4.72 37.44
C LYS A 766 16.57 5.02 38.21
N THR A 767 16.60 4.65 39.49
CA THR A 767 17.72 4.95 40.40
C THR A 767 19.00 4.19 40.08
N GLU A 768 18.89 2.96 39.54
CA GLU A 768 20.06 2.20 39.06
C GLU A 768 20.79 2.94 37.92
N TYR A 769 20.04 3.68 37.10
CA TYR A 769 20.52 4.49 35.98
C TYR A 769 20.70 5.98 36.33
N GLY A 770 20.90 6.29 37.62
CA GLY A 770 21.34 7.61 38.11
C GLY A 770 20.24 8.65 38.40
N TRP A 771 18.97 8.37 38.09
CA TRP A 771 17.83 9.24 38.43
C TRP A 771 17.65 9.40 39.94
N LYS A 772 17.33 10.60 40.41
CA LYS A 772 17.04 10.90 41.83
C LYS A 772 15.62 11.45 41.98
N PRO A 773 14.95 11.26 43.15
CA PRO A 773 13.64 11.84 43.40
C PRO A 773 13.62 13.36 43.23
N GLY A 774 12.92 13.83 42.18
CA GLY A 774 12.85 15.24 41.78
C GLY A 774 13.58 15.57 40.48
N ASP A 775 14.43 14.67 39.97
CA ASP A 775 15.02 14.77 38.63
C ASP A 775 13.92 14.53 37.55
N PRO A 776 14.02 15.17 36.37
CA PRO A 776 13.09 14.95 35.26
C PRO A 776 13.24 13.55 34.63
N LYS A 777 12.17 13.09 33.94
CA LYS A 777 12.08 11.76 33.32
C LYS A 777 11.04 11.70 32.19
N GLN A 778 11.09 10.65 31.38
CA GLN A 778 10.29 10.45 30.17
C GLN A 778 8.78 10.31 30.40
N ASP A 779 8.31 9.93 31.60
CA ASP A 779 6.93 9.49 31.88
C ASP A 779 5.84 10.46 31.37
N ASP A 780 5.93 11.75 31.72
CA ASP A 780 4.90 12.74 31.37
C ASP A 780 4.86 13.02 29.86
N ALA A 781 6.03 13.04 29.21
CA ALA A 781 6.14 13.21 27.76
C ALA A 781 5.72 11.96 26.98
N ARG A 782 6.05 10.75 27.47
CA ARG A 782 5.59 9.46 26.93
C ARG A 782 4.06 9.38 26.99
N ALA A 783 3.47 9.73 28.14
CA ALA A 783 2.02 9.77 28.30
C ALA A 783 1.38 10.82 27.36
N ARG A 784 1.99 12.01 27.22
CA ARG A 784 1.54 13.04 26.27
C ARG A 784 1.61 12.55 24.81
N LEU A 785 2.69 11.89 24.42
CA LEU A 785 2.89 11.33 23.08
C LEU A 785 1.86 10.25 22.75
N PHE A 786 1.68 9.27 23.64
CA PHE A 786 0.74 8.18 23.42
C PHE A 786 -0.70 8.69 23.40
N ALA A 787 -1.05 9.66 24.24
CA ALA A 787 -2.35 10.33 24.19
C ALA A 787 -2.56 11.10 22.86
N MET A 788 -1.54 11.79 22.34
CA MET A 788 -1.59 12.44 21.02
C MET A 788 -1.82 11.43 19.88
N ALA A 789 -1.21 10.24 19.96
CA ALA A 789 -1.37 9.19 18.97
C ALA A 789 -2.80 8.61 18.95
N GLU A 790 -3.33 8.20 20.11
CA GLU A 790 -4.70 7.69 20.22
C GLU A 790 -5.76 8.75 19.86
N GLN A 791 -5.46 10.04 20.05
CA GLN A 791 -6.31 11.15 19.61
C GLN A 791 -6.19 11.49 18.11
N GLY A 792 -5.33 10.80 17.36
CA GLY A 792 -5.12 11.05 15.93
C GLY A 792 -4.45 12.39 15.62
N VAL A 793 -3.73 13.00 16.59
CA VAL A 793 -3.01 14.26 16.39
C VAL A 793 -1.97 14.08 15.28
N PRO A 794 -1.92 14.95 14.24
CA PRO A 794 -0.96 14.85 13.16
C PRO A 794 0.48 14.89 13.64
N VAL A 795 1.36 14.07 13.04
CA VAL A 795 2.77 13.92 13.47
C VAL A 795 3.51 15.26 13.52
N ALA A 796 3.27 16.16 12.56
CA ALA A 796 3.85 17.52 12.53
C ALA A 796 3.42 18.44 13.69
N GLN A 797 2.46 18.02 14.53
CA GLN A 797 2.07 18.71 15.76
C GLN A 797 2.58 18.02 17.03
N ARG A 798 3.14 16.80 16.91
CA ARG A 798 3.77 16.02 17.98
C ARG A 798 5.23 16.47 18.16
N VAL A 799 5.42 17.72 18.53
CA VAL A 799 6.75 18.31 18.75
C VAL A 799 7.16 18.14 20.22
N PHE A 800 8.35 17.57 20.40
CA PHE A 800 9.03 17.28 21.66
C PHE A 800 10.51 17.69 21.56
N GLY A 801 11.24 17.57 22.66
CA GLY A 801 12.69 17.79 22.72
C GLY A 801 13.09 18.45 24.03
N GLU A 802 13.49 19.72 23.96
CA GLU A 802 13.90 20.50 25.14
C GLU A 802 12.81 20.52 26.23
N GLY A 803 13.10 19.90 27.37
CA GLY A 803 12.19 19.81 28.51
C GLY A 803 11.20 18.63 28.48
N ASP A 804 11.25 17.74 27.48
CA ASP A 804 10.41 16.54 27.41
C ASP A 804 11.12 15.25 27.80
N TYR A 805 12.45 15.20 27.78
CA TYR A 805 13.24 14.08 28.29
C TYR A 805 12.96 12.72 27.60
N LEU A 806 12.45 12.75 26.36
CA LEU A 806 12.40 11.60 25.47
C LEU A 806 13.77 11.40 24.82
N ARG A 807 14.43 10.29 25.13
CA ARG A 807 15.74 9.91 24.57
C ARG A 807 15.61 9.59 23.07
N SER A 808 16.74 9.51 22.36
CA SER A 808 16.78 9.22 20.91
C SER A 808 17.61 7.96 20.63
N SER A 809 17.35 7.31 19.49
CA SER A 809 18.09 6.14 19.02
C SER A 809 19.52 6.51 18.60
N PHE A 810 20.41 5.51 18.50
CA PHE A 810 21.77 5.70 18.03
C PHE A 810 21.81 5.83 16.50
N ILE A 811 21.53 4.75 15.76
CA ILE A 811 21.55 4.73 14.29
C ILE A 811 20.11 4.53 13.77
N GLU A 812 19.47 5.58 13.28
CA GLU A 812 18.11 5.53 12.72
C GLU A 812 18.09 5.93 11.23
N PRO A 813 18.12 4.96 10.31
CA PRO A 813 17.75 5.17 8.91
C PRO A 813 16.21 5.07 8.77
N TYR A 814 15.57 6.21 8.52
CA TYR A 814 14.13 6.40 8.48
C TYR A 814 13.63 6.57 7.04
N ARG A 815 12.78 5.64 6.57
CA ARG A 815 12.31 5.58 5.17
C ARG A 815 13.47 5.54 4.17
N CYS A 816 14.53 4.80 4.48
CA CYS A 816 15.71 4.65 3.64
C CYS A 816 15.66 3.38 2.79
N ARG A 817 16.49 3.35 1.74
CA ARG A 817 16.61 2.20 0.83
C ARG A 817 18.08 1.84 0.61
N ASN A 818 18.40 0.55 0.54
CA ASN A 818 19.77 0.05 0.36
C ASN A 818 20.71 0.56 1.48
N VAL A 819 20.48 0.08 2.69
CA VAL A 819 21.21 0.48 3.91
C VAL A 819 22.28 -0.56 4.23
N LEU A 820 23.49 -0.12 4.56
CA LEU A 820 24.58 -0.96 5.08
C LEU A 820 25.05 -0.45 6.45
N ILE A 821 25.10 -1.33 7.44
CA ILE A 821 25.76 -1.09 8.72
C ILE A 821 26.71 -2.27 8.95
N GLU A 822 28.02 -2.03 8.99
CA GLU A 822 29.02 -3.11 8.92
C GLU A 822 30.22 -2.92 9.86
N GLY A 823 30.55 -3.94 10.64
CA GLY A 823 31.82 -4.11 11.35
C GLY A 823 32.12 -3.14 12.50
N VAL A 824 31.39 -2.03 12.61
CA VAL A 824 31.54 -1.05 13.69
C VAL A 824 31.20 -1.63 15.06
N THR A 825 31.80 -1.07 16.11
CA THR A 825 31.42 -1.34 17.51
C THR A 825 30.59 -0.18 18.04
N ILE A 826 29.40 -0.44 18.60
CA ILE A 826 28.49 0.55 19.18
C ILE A 826 28.51 0.40 20.70
N VAL A 827 28.77 1.50 21.43
CA VAL A 827 28.81 1.50 22.90
C VAL A 827 28.09 2.70 23.51
N ARG A 828 27.61 2.53 24.75
CA ARG A 828 27.05 3.61 25.61
C ARG A 828 25.92 4.39 24.93
N SER A 829 24.95 3.68 24.37
CA SER A 829 23.83 4.26 23.63
C SER A 829 22.82 4.99 24.54
N PRO A 830 22.23 6.13 24.13
CA PRO A 830 21.17 6.80 24.88
C PRO A 830 19.88 5.98 25.02
N MET A 831 19.54 5.20 24.00
CA MET A 831 18.37 4.31 23.90
C MET A 831 18.66 3.22 22.84
N TRP A 832 17.74 2.89 21.94
CA TRP A 832 17.87 1.85 20.91
C TRP A 832 19.07 2.06 19.97
N GLU A 833 19.79 0.99 19.62
CA GLU A 833 21.09 1.08 18.95
C GLU A 833 20.98 1.13 17.43
N ILE A 834 20.29 0.17 16.80
CA ILE A 834 20.22 0.06 15.33
C ILE A 834 18.76 -0.01 14.92
N HIS A 835 18.16 1.13 14.58
CA HIS A 835 16.71 1.31 14.44
C HIS A 835 16.28 1.61 12.99
N PRO A 836 16.41 0.67 12.04
CA PRO A 836 15.94 0.87 10.68
C PRO A 836 14.42 0.91 10.64
N THR A 837 13.88 2.11 10.43
CA THR A 837 12.43 2.38 10.48
C THR A 837 11.88 2.64 9.09
N LEU A 838 10.78 1.97 8.72
CA LEU A 838 10.11 2.10 7.41
C LEU A 838 11.05 1.91 6.20
N SER A 839 12.13 1.16 6.37
CA SER A 839 13.24 1.05 5.40
C SER A 839 13.18 -0.27 4.61
N THR A 840 13.79 -0.29 3.42
CA THR A 840 13.80 -1.45 2.51
C THR A 840 15.21 -1.81 2.05
N ASN A 841 15.54 -3.10 1.99
CA ASN A 841 16.89 -3.61 1.68
C ASN A 841 17.93 -3.08 2.69
N VAL A 842 17.96 -3.72 3.86
CA VAL A 842 18.83 -3.34 4.99
C VAL A 842 19.75 -4.52 5.32
N LEU A 843 21.07 -4.30 5.22
CA LEU A 843 22.08 -5.26 5.64
C LEU A 843 22.84 -4.74 6.86
N ILE A 844 22.81 -5.51 7.94
CA ILE A 844 23.54 -5.29 9.18
C ILE A 844 24.48 -6.49 9.34
N GLN A 845 25.80 -6.28 9.26
CA GLN A 845 26.78 -7.38 9.20
C GLN A 845 28.01 -7.16 10.08
N GLY A 846 28.36 -8.16 10.91
CA GLY A 846 29.60 -8.13 11.72
C GLY A 846 29.66 -7.03 12.78
N VAL A 847 28.53 -6.39 13.10
CA VAL A 847 28.43 -5.30 14.08
C VAL A 847 28.55 -5.85 15.50
N THR A 848 29.21 -5.11 16.38
CA THR A 848 29.25 -5.43 17.82
C THR A 848 28.52 -4.35 18.61
N VAL A 849 27.56 -4.73 19.46
CA VAL A 849 26.92 -3.85 20.45
C VAL A 849 27.41 -4.26 21.85
N ASP A 850 27.87 -3.27 22.63
CA ASP A 850 28.25 -3.40 24.04
C ASP A 850 27.72 -2.19 24.81
N SER A 851 26.48 -2.30 25.33
CA SER A 851 25.80 -1.20 26.02
C SER A 851 24.69 -1.67 26.97
N HIS A 852 24.90 -1.44 28.26
CA HIS A 852 24.04 -1.91 29.37
C HIS A 852 23.23 -0.79 30.03
N GLY A 853 22.72 0.15 29.24
CA GLY A 853 21.79 1.20 29.66
C GLY A 853 20.31 0.77 29.55
N PRO A 854 19.38 1.61 30.04
CA PRO A 854 17.95 1.29 30.00
C PRO A 854 17.40 1.41 28.58
N ASN A 855 16.79 0.36 28.03
CA ASN A 855 16.33 0.35 26.63
C ASN A 855 17.47 0.55 25.63
N ASN A 856 18.58 -0.14 25.88
CA ASN A 856 19.58 -0.45 24.87
C ASN A 856 19.16 -1.75 24.17
N ASP A 857 18.15 -1.60 23.31
CA ASP A 857 17.70 -2.64 22.38
C ASP A 857 18.72 -2.68 21.22
N GLY A 858 19.34 -3.83 20.95
CA GLY A 858 20.53 -3.92 20.09
C GLY A 858 20.27 -3.72 18.59
N CYS A 859 19.10 -4.14 18.10
CA CYS A 859 18.66 -3.89 16.74
C CYS A 859 17.13 -3.98 16.62
N ASP A 860 16.52 -2.96 16.01
CA ASP A 860 15.09 -2.70 16.01
C ASP A 860 14.53 -2.50 14.58
N PRO A 861 14.35 -3.56 13.78
CA PRO A 861 13.66 -3.44 12.50
C PRO A 861 12.19 -3.06 12.70
N GLU A 862 11.85 -1.78 12.53
CA GLU A 862 10.50 -1.26 12.76
C GLU A 862 9.76 -0.89 11.47
N SER A 863 8.69 -1.63 11.14
CA SER A 863 7.94 -1.48 9.88
C SER A 863 8.84 -1.57 8.62
N SER A 864 9.93 -2.34 8.70
CA SER A 864 10.98 -2.43 7.67
C SER A 864 10.97 -3.79 6.98
N ARG A 865 11.44 -3.84 5.72
CA ARG A 865 11.38 -5.06 4.90
C ARG A 865 12.64 -5.41 4.14
N LEU A 866 12.82 -6.70 3.85
CA LEU A 866 14.04 -7.26 3.25
C LEU A 866 15.25 -6.84 4.10
N VAL A 867 15.36 -7.46 5.28
CA VAL A 867 16.41 -7.18 6.27
C VAL A 867 17.25 -8.43 6.47
N VAL A 868 18.58 -8.29 6.46
CA VAL A 868 19.52 -9.31 6.93
C VAL A 868 20.34 -8.74 8.09
N ILE A 869 20.32 -9.42 9.23
CA ILE A 869 21.20 -9.18 10.38
C ILE A 869 22.09 -10.41 10.50
N ARG A 870 23.42 -10.26 10.38
CA ARG A 870 24.32 -11.43 10.39
C ARG A 870 25.70 -11.22 10.95
N ASP A 871 26.32 -12.30 11.40
CA ASP A 871 27.67 -12.31 12.01
C ASP A 871 27.81 -11.32 13.20
N CYS A 872 26.70 -10.83 13.76
CA CYS A 872 26.69 -9.73 14.75
C CYS A 872 26.79 -10.26 16.17
N THR A 873 27.37 -9.47 17.07
CA THR A 873 27.40 -9.73 18.52
C THR A 873 26.61 -8.66 19.28
N PHE A 874 25.68 -9.08 20.12
CA PHE A 874 24.84 -8.19 20.93
C PHE A 874 25.04 -8.45 22.43
N ASP A 875 25.53 -7.46 23.16
CA ASP A 875 25.74 -7.46 24.61
C ASP A 875 25.01 -6.23 25.17
N THR A 876 23.77 -6.43 25.63
CA THR A 876 22.72 -5.39 25.62
C THR A 876 21.96 -5.26 26.94
N GLY A 877 21.53 -4.04 27.25
CA GLY A 877 20.72 -3.71 28.44
C GLY A 877 19.20 -3.84 28.27
N ASP A 878 18.72 -4.19 27.07
CA ASP A 878 17.32 -4.58 26.79
C ASP A 878 17.29 -5.76 25.79
N ASP A 879 16.35 -5.86 24.86
CA ASP A 879 16.35 -6.95 23.85
C ASP A 879 17.54 -6.87 22.87
N CYS A 880 18.24 -7.97 22.61
CA CYS A 880 19.35 -8.03 21.65
C CYS A 880 18.92 -7.68 20.22
N ILE A 881 17.77 -8.20 19.79
CA ILE A 881 17.09 -7.85 18.54
C ILE A 881 15.59 -7.77 18.83
N ALA A 882 14.93 -6.65 18.53
CA ALA A 882 13.50 -6.43 18.75
C ALA A 882 12.77 -5.96 17.49
N ILE A 883 12.18 -6.89 16.75
CA ILE A 883 11.41 -6.62 15.54
C ILE A 883 10.05 -6.00 15.91
N LYS A 884 9.77 -4.81 15.37
CA LYS A 884 8.61 -3.96 15.72
C LYS A 884 7.89 -3.49 14.44
N SER A 885 6.74 -2.84 14.59
CA SER A 885 5.94 -2.21 13.52
C SER A 885 4.97 -1.14 14.07
N GLY A 886 5.40 -0.39 15.07
CA GLY A 886 4.66 0.72 15.68
C GLY A 886 3.64 0.30 16.75
N ARG A 887 3.24 1.28 17.56
CA ARG A 887 2.44 1.10 18.78
C ARG A 887 0.99 1.54 18.62
N ASN A 888 0.06 0.72 19.13
CA ASN A 888 -1.38 0.98 19.27
C ASN A 888 -2.00 1.67 18.03
N ALA A 889 -2.73 2.79 18.20
CA ALA A 889 -3.37 3.49 17.10
C ALA A 889 -2.38 4.04 16.06
N ASP A 890 -1.14 4.31 16.42
CA ASP A 890 -0.15 4.86 15.49
C ASP A 890 0.43 3.78 14.56
N GLY A 891 0.76 2.60 15.10
CA GLY A 891 1.11 1.44 14.29
C GLY A 891 -0.05 1.01 13.38
N ARG A 892 -1.29 1.02 13.89
CA ARG A 892 -2.50 0.78 13.08
C ARG A 892 -2.79 1.86 12.04
N ARG A 893 -2.38 3.11 12.27
CA ARG A 893 -2.49 4.23 11.31
C ARG A 893 -1.46 4.11 10.19
N VAL A 894 -0.23 3.73 10.52
CA VAL A 894 0.85 3.53 9.55
C VAL A 894 0.61 2.26 8.72
N ALA A 895 0.14 1.18 9.36
CA ALA A 895 -0.28 -0.08 8.73
C ALA A 895 0.79 -0.74 7.83
N VAL A 896 2.08 -0.53 8.15
CA VAL A 896 3.22 -1.20 7.49
C VAL A 896 3.81 -2.22 8.47
N PRO A 897 3.82 -3.53 8.13
CA PRO A 897 4.43 -4.55 8.96
C PRO A 897 5.97 -4.49 8.88
N SER A 898 6.65 -5.12 9.83
CA SER A 898 8.02 -5.58 9.58
C SER A 898 7.95 -6.97 8.93
N GLU A 899 8.61 -7.16 7.81
CA GLU A 899 8.47 -8.37 7.00
C GLU A 899 9.75 -8.78 6.26
N ASP A 900 9.90 -10.07 5.97
CA ASP A 900 11.03 -10.60 5.22
C ASP A 900 12.38 -10.30 5.89
N ILE A 901 12.56 -10.82 7.11
CA ILE A 901 13.71 -10.58 7.98
C ILE A 901 14.47 -11.90 8.20
N LEU A 902 15.77 -11.89 7.96
CA LEU A 902 16.68 -13.00 8.25
C LEU A 902 17.72 -12.57 9.28
N ILE A 903 17.91 -13.41 10.29
CA ILE A 903 18.94 -13.32 11.32
C ILE A 903 19.80 -14.58 11.17
N GLU A 904 21.07 -14.46 10.75
CA GLU A 904 21.95 -15.60 10.48
C GLU A 904 23.33 -15.47 11.17
N GLY A 905 23.76 -16.48 11.93
CA GLY A 905 25.12 -16.51 12.52
C GLY A 905 25.40 -15.50 13.65
N CYS A 906 24.37 -15.01 14.34
CA CYS A 906 24.50 -13.99 15.39
C CYS A 906 24.76 -14.58 16.80
N VAL A 907 25.39 -13.78 17.66
CA VAL A 907 25.70 -14.13 19.06
C VAL A 907 25.03 -13.14 20.02
N MET A 908 24.07 -13.62 20.81
CA MET A 908 23.35 -12.87 21.83
C MET A 908 23.97 -13.17 23.20
N ARG A 909 24.73 -12.22 23.73
CA ARG A 909 25.47 -12.37 24.98
C ARG A 909 24.63 -12.07 26.20
N ASP A 910 23.92 -10.95 26.24
CA ASP A 910 23.12 -10.56 27.42
C ASP A 910 21.97 -9.62 27.03
N GLY A 911 20.86 -9.64 27.79
CA GLY A 911 19.70 -8.78 27.54
C GLY A 911 18.34 -9.32 27.98
N HIS A 912 17.25 -8.60 27.71
CA HIS A 912 15.89 -9.04 28.04
C HIS A 912 15.27 -10.05 27.03
N GLY A 913 15.95 -10.33 25.91
CA GLY A 913 15.43 -11.13 24.82
C GLY A 913 16.43 -11.35 23.68
N GLY A 914 16.73 -12.59 23.32
CA GLY A 914 17.70 -12.92 22.25
C GLY A 914 17.19 -12.55 20.85
N VAL A 915 15.99 -13.02 20.49
CA VAL A 915 15.19 -12.49 19.38
C VAL A 915 13.78 -12.23 19.89
N THR A 916 13.39 -10.95 19.85
CA THR A 916 12.12 -10.45 20.35
C THR A 916 11.25 -9.92 19.21
N ILE A 917 9.96 -10.21 19.28
CA ILE A 917 8.91 -9.59 18.46
C ILE A 917 8.01 -8.74 19.36
N GLY A 918 7.80 -7.48 19.00
CA GLY A 918 6.96 -6.53 19.74
C GLY A 918 7.72 -5.68 20.77
N SER A 919 7.04 -4.97 21.68
CA SER A 919 5.59 -5.02 21.95
C SER A 919 4.78 -4.21 20.94
N GLU A 920 5.47 -3.29 20.28
CA GLU A 920 5.08 -2.37 19.26
C GLU A 920 4.89 -3.13 17.95
N MET A 921 3.95 -4.08 17.88
CA MET A 921 3.71 -4.93 16.69
C MET A 921 2.37 -4.62 15.99
N SER A 922 1.84 -3.40 16.18
CA SER A 922 0.49 -3.01 15.76
C SER A 922 0.31 -2.87 14.24
N GLY A 923 1.40 -2.70 13.47
CA GLY A 923 1.40 -2.80 12.01
C GLY A 923 1.48 -4.23 11.48
N GLY A 924 1.74 -5.21 12.35
CA GLY A 924 1.99 -6.62 12.02
C GLY A 924 3.48 -6.98 11.89
N VAL A 925 3.82 -8.25 12.05
CA VAL A 925 5.16 -8.81 11.80
C VAL A 925 5.02 -10.16 11.12
N ARG A 926 5.82 -10.43 10.08
CA ARG A 926 5.79 -11.73 9.38
C ARG A 926 7.11 -12.12 8.71
N ASN A 927 7.22 -13.38 8.29
CA ASN A 927 8.36 -13.89 7.51
C ASN A 927 9.71 -13.62 8.20
N VAL A 928 9.82 -14.05 9.46
CA VAL A 928 11.04 -13.88 10.28
C VAL A 928 11.78 -15.20 10.35
N PHE A 929 13.08 -15.18 10.08
CA PHE A 929 13.95 -16.35 10.01
C PHE A 929 15.15 -16.19 10.94
N VAL A 930 15.44 -17.19 11.79
CA VAL A 930 16.58 -17.20 12.72
C VAL A 930 17.41 -18.47 12.53
N ASP A 931 18.66 -18.34 12.09
CA ASP A 931 19.52 -19.42 11.58
C ASP A 931 20.89 -19.40 12.29
N ASP A 932 21.39 -20.56 12.73
CA ASP A 932 22.74 -20.76 13.30
C ASP A 932 23.17 -19.73 14.38
N CYS A 933 22.26 -19.37 15.31
CA CYS A 933 22.52 -18.36 16.35
C CYS A 933 22.92 -18.96 17.71
N GLU A 934 23.77 -18.26 18.47
CA GLU A 934 24.17 -18.62 19.83
C GLU A 934 23.64 -17.61 20.87
N MET A 935 23.08 -18.10 21.99
CA MET A 935 22.46 -17.26 23.03
C MET A 935 22.87 -17.73 24.43
N SER A 936 23.54 -16.92 25.26
CA SER A 936 24.00 -17.43 26.58
C SER A 936 24.39 -16.39 27.63
N SER A 937 23.52 -16.14 28.61
CA SER A 937 23.90 -15.48 29.88
C SER A 937 22.96 -15.82 31.04
N PRO A 938 23.46 -15.84 32.30
CA PRO A 938 22.62 -15.92 33.50
C PRO A 938 21.71 -14.69 33.71
N ASN A 939 21.90 -13.60 32.96
CA ASN A 939 21.01 -12.43 32.93
C ASN A 939 20.24 -12.28 31.60
N LEU A 940 20.44 -13.19 30.61
CA LEU A 940 19.63 -13.20 29.39
C LEU A 940 18.23 -13.73 29.76
N ASP A 941 17.25 -12.86 29.92
CA ASP A 941 15.91 -13.24 30.43
C ASP A 941 15.28 -14.35 29.57
N ILE A 942 15.19 -14.12 28.26
CA ILE A 942 14.44 -14.94 27.32
C ILE A 942 15.25 -15.15 26.04
N ALA A 943 15.20 -16.35 25.44
CA ALA A 943 15.81 -16.58 24.13
C ALA A 943 14.92 -16.11 22.97
N LEU A 944 13.72 -16.69 22.81
CA LEU A 944 12.75 -16.34 21.77
C LEU A 944 11.49 -15.72 22.41
N ARG A 945 11.21 -14.45 22.13
CA ARG A 945 10.25 -13.64 22.88
C ARG A 945 9.19 -13.00 21.98
N PHE A 946 7.93 -13.07 22.36
CA PHE A 946 6.80 -12.53 21.60
C PHE A 946 5.87 -11.79 22.55
N LYS A 947 6.04 -10.47 22.66
CA LYS A 947 5.33 -9.62 23.61
C LYS A 947 4.23 -8.81 22.92
N THR A 948 3.00 -8.82 23.45
CA THR A 948 1.84 -8.10 22.88
C THR A 948 0.72 -7.93 23.92
N ASN A 949 -0.40 -7.29 23.56
CA ASN A 949 -1.64 -7.20 24.35
C ASN A 949 -2.87 -6.72 23.53
N SER A 950 -4.07 -6.71 24.12
CA SER A 950 -5.33 -6.30 23.46
C SER A 950 -5.48 -4.80 23.13
N VAL A 951 -4.49 -3.96 23.44
CA VAL A 951 -4.40 -2.57 22.95
C VAL A 951 -3.63 -2.50 21.63
N ARG A 952 -2.74 -3.47 21.35
CA ARG A 952 -1.89 -3.46 20.15
C ARG A 952 -2.65 -3.79 18.86
N GLY A 953 -3.46 -4.84 18.85
CA GLY A 953 -3.94 -5.44 17.60
C GLY A 953 -2.76 -6.01 16.80
N GLY A 954 -2.81 -5.90 15.48
CA GLY A 954 -1.76 -6.42 14.61
C GLY A 954 -1.69 -7.94 14.59
N PHE A 955 -0.58 -8.48 14.08
CA PHE A 955 -0.34 -9.91 13.96
C PHE A 955 1.15 -10.26 14.09
N ILE A 956 1.44 -11.52 14.42
CA ILE A 956 2.76 -12.16 14.28
C ILE A 956 2.53 -13.51 13.61
N THR A 957 3.07 -13.71 12.40
CA THR A 957 2.82 -14.92 11.59
C THR A 957 4.00 -15.32 10.71
N GLY A 958 4.38 -16.60 10.67
CA GLY A 958 5.50 -17.08 9.85
C GLY A 958 6.84 -16.73 10.49
N PHE A 959 7.03 -17.20 11.73
CA PHE A 959 8.31 -17.15 12.43
C PHE A 959 8.96 -18.53 12.36
N HIS A 960 10.20 -18.57 11.91
CA HIS A 960 10.95 -19.81 11.68
C HIS A 960 12.34 -19.72 12.31
N ALA A 961 12.68 -20.64 13.21
CA ALA A 961 13.96 -20.64 13.92
C ALA A 961 14.60 -22.04 13.89
N ARG A 962 15.91 -22.12 13.64
CA ARG A 962 16.66 -23.38 13.61
C ARG A 962 18.13 -23.24 13.98
N ASP A 963 18.76 -24.38 14.26
CA ASP A 963 20.19 -24.52 14.51
C ASP A 963 20.69 -23.65 15.70
N ILE A 964 19.81 -23.36 16.66
CA ILE A 964 20.06 -22.44 17.79
C ILE A 964 20.73 -23.17 18.95
N ARG A 965 21.79 -22.57 19.49
CA ARG A 965 22.55 -23.08 20.64
C ARG A 965 22.41 -22.14 21.84
N ILE A 966 21.87 -22.64 22.94
CA ILE A 966 21.55 -21.85 24.13
C ILE A 966 22.37 -22.32 25.33
N GLY A 967 23.26 -21.45 25.81
CA GLY A 967 24.13 -21.75 26.95
C GLY A 967 23.44 -21.52 28.29
N GLU A 968 22.73 -20.42 28.49
CA GLU A 968 21.95 -20.13 29.71
C GLU A 968 20.90 -19.05 29.40
N VAL A 969 19.70 -19.17 29.98
CA VAL A 969 18.69 -18.09 30.06
C VAL A 969 17.99 -18.06 31.41
N ALA A 970 17.70 -16.88 31.93
CA ALA A 970 17.23 -16.69 33.30
C ALA A 970 15.75 -17.06 33.52
N SER A 971 14.87 -16.77 32.56
CA SER A 971 13.41 -16.88 32.71
C SER A 971 12.78 -17.98 31.84
N ALA A 972 12.88 -17.91 30.51
CA ALA A 972 12.23 -18.86 29.60
C ALA A 972 12.96 -19.00 28.26
N VAL A 973 12.88 -20.18 27.63
CA VAL A 973 13.43 -20.36 26.28
C VAL A 973 12.49 -19.79 25.22
N ILE A 974 11.18 -20.07 25.32
CA ILE A 974 10.15 -19.52 24.42
C ILE A 974 9.05 -18.84 25.25
N ASP A 975 8.93 -17.52 25.12
CA ASP A 975 7.93 -16.68 25.79
C ASP A 975 6.96 -16.09 24.75
N ILE A 976 5.68 -16.46 24.80
CA ILE A 976 4.62 -15.83 24.00
C ILE A 976 3.58 -15.27 24.96
N ASN A 977 3.59 -13.97 25.18
CA ASN A 977 2.92 -13.36 26.32
C ASN A 977 2.03 -12.17 25.89
N PHE A 978 0.71 -12.37 25.99
CA PHE A 978 -0.29 -11.34 25.68
C PHE A 978 -0.55 -10.38 26.87
N TYR A 979 0.15 -10.53 28.01
CA TYR A 979 -0.04 -9.70 29.21
C TYR A 979 1.08 -8.67 29.40
N TYR A 980 1.72 -8.22 28.32
CA TYR A 980 2.79 -7.20 28.39
C TYR A 980 2.20 -5.79 28.51
N GLU A 981 2.55 -5.05 29.57
CA GLU A 981 1.92 -3.77 30.01
C GLU A 981 0.40 -3.87 30.30
N GLU A 982 -0.41 -4.24 29.31
CA GLU A 982 -1.87 -4.30 29.37
C GLU A 982 -2.41 -5.74 29.23
N GLY A 983 -3.65 -5.97 29.70
CA GLY A 983 -4.34 -7.26 29.64
C GLY A 983 -5.40 -7.36 28.51
N PRO A 984 -6.30 -8.35 28.56
CA PRO A 984 -7.41 -8.49 27.60
C PRO A 984 -8.49 -7.41 27.76
N GLY A 985 -9.36 -7.29 26.75
CA GLY A 985 -10.60 -6.48 26.81
C GLY A 985 -10.54 -5.07 26.22
N TYR A 986 -9.42 -4.64 25.63
CA TYR A 986 -9.27 -3.31 25.01
C TYR A 986 -9.71 -3.25 23.53
N GLY A 987 -10.21 -4.36 22.97
CA GLY A 987 -10.88 -4.39 21.67
C GLY A 987 -9.97 -4.57 20.44
N PHE A 988 -8.65 -4.60 20.63
CA PHE A 988 -7.67 -4.88 19.58
C PHE A 988 -6.85 -6.13 19.95
N ASN A 989 -7.52 -7.28 20.07
CA ASN A 989 -6.83 -8.55 20.34
C ASN A 989 -5.83 -8.87 19.20
N PRO A 990 -4.59 -9.28 19.52
CA PRO A 990 -3.57 -9.61 18.53
C PRO A 990 -3.80 -11.02 17.94
N VAL A 991 -3.28 -11.27 16.74
CA VAL A 991 -3.24 -12.60 16.11
C VAL A 991 -1.80 -13.12 16.11
N VAL A 992 -1.48 -14.11 16.96
CA VAL A 992 -0.12 -14.69 17.05
C VAL A 992 -0.17 -16.17 16.73
N GLY A 993 0.65 -16.61 15.78
CA GLY A 993 0.70 -18.00 15.36
C GLY A 993 1.62 -18.28 14.19
N ASP A 994 1.54 -19.49 13.62
CA ASP A 994 2.42 -19.97 12.53
C ASP A 994 3.91 -19.81 12.91
N ILE A 995 4.28 -20.45 14.03
CA ILE A 995 5.60 -20.40 14.66
C ILE A 995 6.21 -21.80 14.59
N ASP A 996 7.35 -21.94 13.94
CA ASP A 996 8.11 -23.18 13.78
C ASP A 996 9.51 -23.00 14.36
N VAL A 997 9.82 -23.70 15.45
CA VAL A 997 11.16 -23.73 16.05
C VAL A 997 11.66 -25.17 15.97
N ARG A 998 12.90 -25.32 15.51
CA ARG A 998 13.52 -26.63 15.33
C ARG A 998 15.00 -26.64 15.70
N ASP A 999 15.59 -27.83 15.79
CA ASP A 999 17.05 -28.03 15.84
C ASP A 999 17.71 -27.13 16.93
N LEU A 1000 17.10 -27.09 18.11
CA LEU A 1000 17.42 -26.14 19.19
C LEU A 1000 17.95 -26.90 20.41
N THR A 1001 19.06 -26.45 20.96
CA THR A 1001 19.71 -27.09 22.12
C THR A 1001 19.94 -26.10 23.25
N VAL A 1002 19.65 -26.51 24.48
CA VAL A 1002 19.77 -25.69 25.69
C VAL A 1002 20.54 -26.45 26.77
N ARG A 1003 21.48 -25.80 27.45
CA ARG A 1003 22.11 -26.37 28.66
C ARG A 1003 21.23 -26.19 29.90
N SER A 1004 20.78 -24.96 30.16
CA SER A 1004 19.94 -24.65 31.32
C SER A 1004 19.08 -23.40 31.12
N ALA A 1005 17.87 -23.42 31.68
CA ALA A 1005 16.90 -22.32 31.61
C ALA A 1005 16.08 -22.15 32.90
N GLY A 1006 15.38 -21.02 33.04
CA GLY A 1006 14.29 -20.88 34.01
C GLY A 1006 13.17 -21.89 33.76
N ARG A 1007 12.54 -21.79 32.58
CA ARG A 1007 11.48 -22.66 32.02
C ARG A 1007 11.78 -22.97 30.57
N ALA A 1008 11.17 -23.99 29.98
CA ALA A 1008 11.19 -24.16 28.53
C ALA A 1008 10.19 -23.18 27.87
N LEU A 1009 8.92 -23.23 28.31
CA LEU A 1009 7.79 -22.55 27.67
C LEU A 1009 7.03 -21.63 28.63
N ASN A 1010 6.74 -20.41 28.18
CA ASN A 1010 5.78 -19.49 28.80
C ASN A 1010 4.81 -18.95 27.72
N LEU A 1011 3.82 -19.76 27.36
CA LEU A 1011 2.84 -19.47 26.31
C LEU A 1011 1.51 -19.05 26.95
N ARG A 1012 1.10 -17.80 26.76
CA ARG A 1012 0.00 -17.14 27.49
C ARG A 1012 -0.84 -16.25 26.58
N GLY A 1013 -1.85 -16.85 25.95
CA GLY A 1013 -2.90 -16.16 25.21
C GLY A 1013 -4.03 -15.63 26.11
N TYR A 1014 -5.15 -15.27 25.51
CA TYR A 1014 -6.41 -14.94 26.20
C TYR A 1014 -7.50 -15.96 25.85
N SER A 1015 -8.52 -16.11 26.72
CA SER A 1015 -9.68 -16.96 26.45
C SER A 1015 -10.56 -16.55 25.25
N ASP A 1016 -10.38 -15.34 24.73
CA ASP A 1016 -11.01 -14.81 23.53
C ASP A 1016 -10.01 -14.56 22.37
N ALA A 1017 -8.72 -14.84 22.59
CA ALA A 1017 -7.65 -14.76 21.60
C ALA A 1017 -6.51 -15.73 21.94
N HIS A 1018 -6.63 -16.96 21.46
CA HIS A 1018 -5.61 -18.00 21.63
C HIS A 1018 -4.39 -17.75 20.74
N ILE A 1019 -3.21 -18.18 21.19
CA ILE A 1019 -2.01 -18.39 20.36
C ILE A 1019 -2.28 -19.62 19.47
N ARG A 1020 -1.84 -19.66 18.21
CA ARG A 1020 -2.21 -20.76 17.29
C ARG A 1020 -1.07 -21.34 16.46
N GLY A 1021 -0.93 -22.66 16.43
CA GLY A 1021 0.01 -23.33 15.51
C GLY A 1021 1.45 -23.05 15.88
N VAL A 1022 1.88 -23.62 17.01
CA VAL A 1022 3.27 -23.57 17.49
C VAL A 1022 3.87 -24.97 17.31
N THR A 1023 4.82 -25.12 16.40
CA THR A 1023 5.51 -26.38 16.12
C THR A 1023 6.93 -26.35 16.68
N LEU A 1024 7.24 -27.30 17.57
CA LEU A 1024 8.55 -27.49 18.18
C LEU A 1024 9.09 -28.86 17.75
N THR A 1025 10.23 -28.90 17.05
CA THR A 1025 10.77 -30.13 16.42
C THR A 1025 12.26 -30.33 16.73
N ASP A 1026 12.66 -31.50 17.24
CA ASP A 1026 14.07 -31.82 17.52
C ASP A 1026 14.72 -30.77 18.46
N ILE A 1027 14.16 -30.64 19.67
CA ILE A 1027 14.59 -29.66 20.68
C ILE A 1027 14.98 -30.38 21.98
N ASP A 1028 16.11 -29.98 22.58
CA ASP A 1028 16.47 -30.35 23.96
C ASP A 1028 16.56 -29.09 24.82
N PHE A 1029 15.60 -28.91 25.75
CA PHE A 1029 15.56 -27.79 26.69
C PHE A 1029 16.52 -27.95 27.89
N GLY A 1030 17.26 -29.07 27.98
CA GLY A 1030 18.29 -29.27 28.99
C GLY A 1030 17.72 -29.30 30.41
N THR A 1031 18.33 -28.56 31.34
CA THR A 1031 17.85 -28.46 32.73
C THR A 1031 17.00 -27.21 32.94
N THR A 1032 15.73 -27.37 33.26
CA THR A 1032 14.84 -26.27 33.69
C THR A 1032 14.72 -26.23 35.21
N SER A 1033 14.33 -25.08 35.77
CA SER A 1033 14.23 -24.86 37.22
C SER A 1033 12.82 -24.49 37.71
N SER A 1034 11.89 -24.30 36.79
CA SER A 1034 10.48 -23.99 37.03
C SER A 1034 9.62 -24.67 35.97
N PRO A 1035 8.36 -25.04 36.28
CA PRO A 1035 7.47 -25.68 35.33
C PRO A 1035 7.04 -24.73 34.21
N ASP A 1036 6.71 -25.29 33.05
CA ASP A 1036 6.15 -24.53 31.93
C ASP A 1036 4.77 -23.93 32.23
N VAL A 1037 4.41 -22.92 31.42
CA VAL A 1037 3.08 -22.31 31.40
C VAL A 1037 2.53 -22.39 29.98
N VAL A 1038 1.35 -22.99 29.82
CA VAL A 1038 0.63 -23.09 28.54
C VAL A 1038 -0.84 -22.75 28.81
N GLU A 1039 -1.21 -21.51 28.48
CA GLU A 1039 -2.55 -20.95 28.66
C GLU A 1039 -3.08 -20.45 27.32
N TYR A 1040 -4.24 -20.95 26.88
CA TYR A 1040 -4.93 -20.54 25.66
C TYR A 1040 -4.07 -20.66 24.39
N VAL A 1041 -3.62 -21.89 24.10
CA VAL A 1041 -2.83 -22.24 22.90
C VAL A 1041 -3.56 -23.31 22.10
N ASP A 1042 -3.89 -23.01 20.84
CA ASP A 1042 -4.39 -23.95 19.85
C ASP A 1042 -3.21 -24.54 19.06
N ASP A 1043 -3.29 -25.83 18.68
CA ASP A 1043 -2.33 -26.49 17.78
C ASP A 1043 -0.85 -26.39 18.21
N LEU A 1044 -0.56 -26.64 19.49
CA LEU A 1044 0.80 -26.87 19.98
C LEU A 1044 1.26 -28.28 19.58
N VAL A 1045 2.29 -28.36 18.73
CA VAL A 1045 2.80 -29.61 18.16
C VAL A 1045 4.25 -29.84 18.61
N LEU A 1046 4.46 -30.85 19.46
CA LEU A 1046 5.77 -31.26 19.94
C LEU A 1046 6.25 -32.50 19.18
N ARG A 1047 7.48 -32.49 18.66
CA ARG A 1047 8.10 -33.61 17.92
C ARG A 1047 9.55 -33.79 18.37
N ASN A 1048 9.86 -34.90 19.05
CA ASN A 1048 11.20 -35.12 19.63
C ASN A 1048 11.68 -33.90 20.46
N VAL A 1049 10.83 -33.45 21.38
CA VAL A 1049 11.12 -32.35 22.31
C VAL A 1049 11.41 -32.95 23.68
N LEU A 1050 12.55 -32.60 24.26
CA LEU A 1050 13.00 -33.06 25.57
C LEU A 1050 13.06 -31.90 26.56
N GLU A 1051 12.69 -32.15 27.81
CA GLU A 1051 12.92 -31.28 28.95
C GLU A 1051 13.43 -32.14 30.11
N ASN A 1052 14.47 -31.71 30.83
CA ASN A 1052 15.07 -32.44 31.96
C ASN A 1052 15.48 -33.90 31.64
N GLY A 1053 15.78 -34.20 30.36
CA GLY A 1053 16.14 -35.53 29.88
C GLY A 1053 14.97 -36.51 29.67
N VAL A 1054 13.72 -36.03 29.69
CA VAL A 1054 12.51 -36.81 29.35
C VAL A 1054 11.72 -36.12 28.22
N PRO A 1055 10.86 -36.83 27.47
CA PRO A 1055 9.96 -36.19 26.51
C PRO A 1055 9.05 -35.16 27.18
N LEU A 1056 8.95 -33.97 26.57
CA LEU A 1056 7.98 -32.96 26.97
C LEU A 1056 6.60 -33.35 26.44
N GLU A 1057 5.72 -33.80 27.34
CA GLU A 1057 4.34 -34.13 27.02
C GLU A 1057 3.49 -32.85 26.92
N PRO A 1058 2.58 -32.71 25.93
CA PRO A 1058 1.68 -31.56 25.86
C PRO A 1058 0.75 -31.56 27.07
N ALA A 1059 0.67 -30.42 27.76
CA ALA A 1059 -0.17 -30.26 28.95
C ALA A 1059 -1.65 -30.59 28.65
N SER A 1060 -2.25 -31.44 29.50
CA SER A 1060 -3.69 -31.74 29.46
C SER A 1060 -4.51 -30.49 29.80
N ALA A 1061 -5.31 -30.03 28.85
CA ALA A 1061 -6.14 -28.82 28.95
C ALA A 1061 -7.29 -28.91 29.98
#